data_AF-A0A1Q9R3V6-F1
#
_entry.id   AF-A0A1Q9R3V6-F1
#
_cell.length_a   1.000
_cell.length_b   1.000
_cell.length_c   1.000
_cell.angle_alpha   90.00
_cell.angle_beta   90.00
_cell.angle_gamma   90.00
#
_symmetry.space_group_name_H-M   'P 1'
#
loop_
_entity.id
_entity.type
_entity.pdbx_description
1 polymer ?
#
loop_
_entity_poly.entity_id
_entity_poly.type
_entity_poly.pdbx_seq_one_letter_code
_entity_poly.pdbx_strand_id
1 'polypeptide(L)'
;MFDRVLDRMRASLLGLPRRQKRLLQVMTDVILVWGALWLAFVVRLGIDDLANPVEDHLWLFLAAPVIAIPLFVRFGMYRAVMRYFGNDALITIIKAVSLASLILAVVVYWYSGHNNVVPRSIIFNFWWLSLIMVGGLRLAMRQYFLGDWYSAVQHVPFTTNRDDGLPKVAIYGAGAAGNQLVAALRLGKVMRPVAFIDDDSSIADRVISGLQVYKPRHIQRMIDMTGAQEILLAIPSTSRGRRREILGFLEGFPLHVRSIPGFMDLASGRVKVDDIQEVDIADLLGRDAVPAQEDLLERCIAGQAVLVTGAGGSIGSELCRQILNQGPKTLLLFEHSEFNLYSILSELEQRVSRESLPVRLIPILGSVRNQPQLFDIMKTWSVDTVYHAAAYKHVPMVEHNIAEGVLNNVIGTLNTAQAALQAAVENFVLISTDKAVRPTNVMGSTKRLAEMTLQALSRELAPVLFADQGNVSQVNKTRFTMVRFGNVLGSSGSVIPLFYKQIRSGGPLTVTHPNITRYFMTIPEAAQLVIQAGSMGQGGDVFVLDMGAPVKIVELAEKMIHLSGLSVRSERNPHGDIAIVFSGLRPGEKLYEELLIGDNVAATRHPMIMTATEDYLSWDVLKDRLNALLSAIADDDYDRIRQLLRETVSGYAPEGDIVDWIHMQRRHNP
;
A
#
# COMPACT_ATOMS: atom_id res chain seq x y z
N MET A 1 -35.16 1.15 11.03
CA MET A 1 -35.53 2.12 12.09
C MET A 1 -35.02 1.68 13.46
N PHE A 2 -35.14 0.39 13.82
CA PHE A 2 -34.58 -0.19 15.05
C PHE A 2 -33.06 -0.02 15.20
N ASP A 3 -32.27 -0.26 14.14
CA ASP A 3 -30.80 -0.16 14.23
C ASP A 3 -30.29 1.25 14.50
N ARG A 4 -30.91 2.28 13.90
CA ARG A 4 -30.56 3.70 14.17
C ARG A 4 -30.88 4.13 15.60
N VAL A 5 -31.89 3.52 16.24
CA VAL A 5 -32.21 3.79 17.65
C VAL A 5 -31.20 3.10 18.56
N LEU A 6 -30.84 1.84 18.25
CA LEU A 6 -29.81 1.07 18.95
C LEU A 6 -28.44 1.77 18.90
N ASP A 7 -28.04 2.31 17.74
CA ASP A 7 -26.76 3.01 17.58
C ASP A 7 -26.71 4.34 18.36
N ARG A 8 -27.82 5.10 18.40
CA ARG A 8 -27.92 6.31 19.23
C ARG A 8 -27.84 5.99 20.72
N MET A 9 -28.50 4.91 21.17
CA MET A 9 -28.41 4.45 22.55
C MET A 9 -26.99 4.00 22.90
N ARG A 10 -26.31 3.28 22.00
CA ARG A 10 -24.92 2.86 22.16
C ARG A 10 -23.98 4.06 22.28
N ALA A 11 -24.10 5.06 21.41
CA ALA A 11 -23.28 6.28 21.46
C ALA A 11 -23.49 7.08 22.75
N SER A 12 -24.75 7.22 23.19
CA SER A 12 -25.09 7.89 24.46
C SER A 12 -24.51 7.17 25.68
N LEU A 13 -24.65 5.85 25.77
CA LEU A 13 -24.08 5.03 26.85
C LEU A 13 -22.55 5.06 26.85
N LEU A 14 -21.91 5.17 25.68
CA LEU A 14 -20.45 5.32 25.55
C LEU A 14 -19.96 6.70 26.01
N GLY A 15 -20.77 7.75 25.88
CA GLY A 15 -20.44 9.12 26.29
C GLY A 15 -20.49 9.39 27.81
N LEU A 16 -21.13 8.52 28.60
CA LEU A 16 -21.30 8.77 30.04
C LEU A 16 -19.97 8.80 30.84
N PRO A 17 -19.80 9.73 31.80
CA PRO A 17 -18.72 9.74 32.78
C PRO A 17 -18.57 8.40 33.51
N ARG A 18 -17.32 8.03 33.87
CA ARG A 18 -16.98 6.76 34.52
C ARG A 18 -17.80 6.49 35.80
N ARG A 19 -18.09 7.54 36.58
CA ARG A 19 -18.89 7.43 37.81
C ARG A 19 -20.36 7.07 37.53
N GLN A 20 -20.95 7.65 36.49
CA GLN A 20 -22.34 7.39 36.10
C GLN A 20 -22.52 5.98 35.52
N LYS A 21 -21.57 5.51 34.70
CA LYS A 21 -21.55 4.13 34.20
C LYS A 21 -21.48 3.10 35.33
N ARG A 22 -20.65 3.37 36.33
CA ARG A 22 -20.52 2.50 37.51
C ARG A 22 -21.78 2.48 38.35
N LEU A 23 -22.40 3.65 38.57
CA LEU A 23 -23.65 3.76 39.30
C LEU A 23 -24.78 2.97 38.60
N LEU A 24 -24.91 3.13 37.28
CA LEU A 24 -25.88 2.40 36.47
C LEU A 24 -25.71 0.88 36.61
N GLN A 25 -24.48 0.37 36.50
CA GLN A 25 -24.19 -1.05 36.65
C GLN A 25 -24.53 -1.58 38.06
N VAL A 26 -24.24 -0.81 39.11
CA VAL A 26 -24.59 -1.19 40.49
C VAL A 26 -26.10 -1.25 40.66
N MET A 27 -26.84 -0.25 40.16
CA MET A 27 -28.31 -0.24 40.23
C MET A 27 -28.91 -1.43 39.48
N THR A 28 -28.40 -1.75 38.30
CA THR A 28 -28.84 -2.91 37.53
C THR A 28 -28.58 -4.22 38.28
N ASP A 29 -27.39 -4.39 38.86
CA ASP A 29 -27.06 -5.62 39.59
C ASP A 29 -27.89 -5.79 40.88
N VAL A 30 -28.28 -4.69 41.56
CA VAL A 30 -29.22 -4.75 42.69
C VAL A 30 -30.58 -5.30 42.24
N ILE A 31 -31.11 -4.79 41.12
CA ILE A 31 -32.38 -5.25 40.55
C ILE A 31 -32.29 -6.73 40.14
N LEU A 32 -31.17 -7.15 39.53
CA LEU A 32 -30.97 -8.55 39.15
C LEU A 32 -30.88 -9.48 40.36
N VAL A 33 -30.21 -9.05 41.44
CA VAL A 33 -30.13 -9.83 42.70
C VAL A 33 -31.50 -9.97 43.33
N TRP A 34 -32.32 -8.92 43.36
CA TRP A 34 -33.71 -9.00 43.81
C TRP A 34 -34.56 -9.91 42.91
N GLY A 35 -34.43 -9.78 41.60
CA GLY A 35 -35.13 -10.64 40.64
C GLY A 35 -34.76 -12.11 40.79
N ALA A 36 -33.48 -12.42 40.97
CA ALA A 36 -32.99 -13.77 41.19
C ALA A 36 -33.51 -14.36 42.51
N LEU A 37 -33.58 -13.55 43.57
CA LEU A 37 -34.10 -13.98 44.87
C LEU A 37 -35.62 -14.22 44.81
N TRP A 38 -36.38 -13.30 44.21
CA TRP A 38 -37.81 -13.47 44.01
C TRP A 38 -38.12 -14.72 43.19
N LEU A 39 -37.40 -14.93 42.08
CA LEU A 39 -37.57 -16.11 41.24
C LEU A 39 -37.15 -17.39 41.96
N ALA A 40 -36.20 -17.34 42.89
CA ALA A 40 -35.84 -18.48 43.73
C ALA A 40 -36.98 -18.93 44.66
N PHE A 41 -37.79 -17.99 45.16
CA PHE A 41 -39.02 -18.28 45.89
C PHE A 41 -40.09 -18.89 44.98
N VAL A 42 -40.31 -18.31 43.79
CA VAL A 42 -41.28 -18.83 42.81
C VAL A 42 -40.95 -20.27 42.39
N VAL A 43 -39.67 -20.56 42.08
CA VAL A 43 -39.22 -21.91 41.71
C VAL A 43 -39.42 -22.92 42.86
N ARG A 44 -39.40 -22.45 44.12
CA ARG A 44 -39.52 -23.33 45.29
C ARG A 44 -40.97 -23.55 45.73
N LEU A 45 -41.77 -22.49 45.77
CA LEU A 45 -43.12 -22.51 46.34
C LEU A 45 -44.21 -22.69 45.26
N GLY A 46 -43.86 -22.55 43.98
CA GLY A 46 -44.84 -22.55 42.89
C GLY A 46 -45.53 -21.19 42.75
N ILE A 47 -46.30 -21.02 41.67
CA ILE A 47 -47.01 -19.77 41.36
C ILE A 47 -48.32 -19.66 42.18
N ASP A 48 -48.89 -20.79 42.59
CA ASP A 48 -50.21 -20.85 43.23
C ASP A 48 -50.17 -20.48 44.73
N ASP A 49 -49.03 -20.70 45.41
CA ASP A 49 -48.78 -20.31 46.81
C ASP A 49 -47.97 -19.00 46.89
N LEU A 50 -48.39 -17.98 46.13
CA LEU A 50 -47.73 -16.66 46.09
C LEU A 50 -48.02 -15.82 47.36
N ALA A 51 -47.75 -16.35 48.56
CA ALA A 51 -47.59 -15.53 49.75
C ALA A 51 -46.43 -14.56 49.47
N ASN A 52 -46.69 -13.24 49.54
CA ASN A 52 -45.77 -12.21 49.07
C ASN A 52 -44.39 -12.35 49.75
N PRO A 53 -43.37 -12.95 49.09
CA PRO A 53 -42.12 -13.33 49.76
C PRO A 53 -41.31 -12.09 50.18
N VAL A 54 -41.66 -10.93 49.63
CA VAL A 54 -41.10 -9.63 50.00
C VAL A 54 -41.60 -9.19 51.37
N GLU A 55 -42.83 -9.52 51.76
CA GLU A 55 -43.40 -9.16 53.07
C GLU A 55 -42.88 -10.12 54.16
N ASP A 56 -42.93 -11.42 53.92
CA ASP A 56 -42.54 -12.44 54.91
C ASP A 56 -41.03 -12.56 55.12
N HIS A 57 -40.24 -12.16 54.10
CA HIS A 57 -38.79 -12.27 54.10
C HIS A 57 -38.08 -11.00 53.61
N LEU A 58 -38.62 -9.82 53.93
CA LEU A 58 -38.04 -8.52 53.57
C LEU A 58 -36.55 -8.42 53.92
N TRP A 59 -36.16 -9.00 55.06
CA TRP A 59 -34.78 -9.03 55.53
C TRP A 59 -33.82 -9.75 54.56
N LEU A 60 -34.27 -10.76 53.80
CA LEU A 60 -33.46 -11.43 52.78
C LEU A 60 -33.23 -10.52 51.56
N PHE A 61 -34.25 -9.78 51.15
CA PHE A 61 -34.15 -8.82 50.05
C PHE A 61 -33.25 -7.64 50.42
N LEU A 62 -33.13 -7.29 51.71
CA LEU A 62 -32.13 -6.32 52.18
C LEU A 62 -30.73 -6.93 52.32
N ALA A 63 -30.62 -8.14 52.87
CA ALA A 63 -29.32 -8.78 53.10
C ALA A 63 -28.60 -9.17 51.80
N ALA A 64 -29.32 -9.67 50.79
CA ALA A 64 -28.70 -10.20 49.57
C ALA A 64 -27.90 -9.13 48.78
N PRO A 65 -28.41 -7.92 48.48
CA PRO A 65 -27.61 -6.87 47.85
C PRO A 65 -26.51 -6.32 48.76
N VAL A 66 -26.77 -6.20 50.08
CA VAL A 66 -25.77 -5.71 51.05
C VAL A 66 -24.56 -6.64 51.10
N ILE A 67 -24.74 -7.93 50.88
CA ILE A 67 -23.65 -8.92 50.80
C ILE A 67 -23.05 -8.95 49.39
N ALA A 68 -23.87 -9.03 48.34
CA ALA A 68 -23.42 -9.25 46.97
C ALA A 68 -22.67 -8.05 46.39
N ILE A 69 -23.17 -6.82 46.56
CA ILE A 69 -22.62 -5.65 45.90
C ILE A 69 -21.20 -5.30 46.38
N PRO A 70 -20.87 -5.31 47.69
CA PRO A 70 -19.50 -5.11 48.15
C PRO A 70 -18.53 -6.17 47.60
N LEU A 71 -18.98 -7.43 47.49
CA LEU A 71 -18.19 -8.50 46.88
C LEU A 71 -17.98 -8.21 45.40
N PHE A 72 -19.01 -7.87 44.64
CA PHE A 72 -18.90 -7.52 43.22
C PHE A 72 -17.94 -6.33 43.00
N VAL A 73 -17.95 -5.34 43.90
CA VAL A 73 -16.98 -4.24 43.92
C VAL A 73 -15.56 -4.74 44.21
N ARG A 74 -15.37 -5.59 45.22
CA ARG A 74 -14.07 -6.12 45.65
C ARG A 74 -13.42 -7.03 44.61
N PHE A 75 -14.23 -7.84 43.92
CA PHE A 75 -13.84 -8.67 42.78
C PHE A 75 -13.66 -7.85 41.49
N GLY A 76 -13.97 -6.55 41.51
CA GLY A 76 -13.68 -5.63 40.41
C GLY A 76 -14.68 -5.68 39.25
N MET A 77 -15.87 -6.24 39.46
CA MET A 77 -16.91 -6.40 38.41
C MET A 77 -17.40 -5.07 37.81
N TYR A 78 -17.17 -3.96 38.51
CA TYR A 78 -17.54 -2.61 38.07
C TYR A 78 -16.37 -1.75 37.58
N ARG A 79 -15.16 -2.30 37.50
CA ARG A 79 -14.03 -1.58 36.89
C ARG A 79 -14.26 -1.59 35.37
N ALA A 80 -14.11 -0.43 34.73
CA ALA A 80 -14.35 -0.20 33.30
C ALA A 80 -13.49 -1.08 32.35
N VAL A 81 -12.65 -1.96 32.90
CA VAL A 81 -11.71 -2.84 32.22
C VAL A 81 -12.36 -4.18 31.82
N MET A 82 -13.58 -4.50 32.25
CA MET A 82 -14.34 -5.68 31.78
C MET A 82 -14.59 -5.69 30.25
N ARG A 83 -14.28 -4.59 29.54
CA ARG A 83 -14.26 -4.52 28.07
C ARG A 83 -13.12 -5.34 27.43
N TYR A 84 -12.10 -5.73 28.20
CA TYR A 84 -10.89 -6.40 27.69
C TYR A 84 -10.50 -7.69 28.44
N PHE A 85 -11.22 -8.06 29.51
CA PHE A 85 -11.00 -9.33 30.20
C PHE A 85 -11.85 -10.41 29.53
N GLY A 86 -11.19 -11.43 28.95
CA GLY A 86 -11.82 -12.59 28.33
C GLY A 86 -12.49 -13.52 29.35
N ASN A 87 -12.17 -14.82 29.32
CA ASN A 87 -12.77 -15.84 30.20
C ASN A 87 -12.56 -15.59 31.71
N ASP A 88 -11.55 -14.79 32.09
CA ASP A 88 -11.31 -14.39 33.48
C ASP A 88 -12.47 -13.59 34.09
N ALA A 89 -13.21 -12.84 33.27
CA ALA A 89 -14.41 -12.13 33.71
C ALA A 89 -15.51 -13.12 34.14
N LEU A 90 -15.68 -14.22 33.41
CA LEU A 90 -16.67 -15.25 33.73
C LEU A 90 -16.29 -16.00 35.01
N ILE A 91 -15.01 -16.36 35.17
CA ILE A 91 -14.49 -16.97 36.39
C ILE A 91 -14.66 -16.03 37.59
N THR A 92 -14.45 -14.73 37.39
CA THR A 92 -14.65 -13.72 38.43
C THR A 92 -16.11 -13.61 38.84
N ILE A 93 -17.05 -13.63 37.88
CA ILE A 93 -18.49 -13.66 38.15
C ILE A 93 -18.86 -14.93 38.95
N ILE A 94 -18.38 -16.10 38.52
CA ILE A 94 -18.65 -17.37 39.21
C ILE A 94 -18.15 -17.32 40.65
N LYS A 95 -16.91 -16.85 40.87
CA LYS A 95 -16.32 -16.73 42.22
C LYS A 95 -17.10 -15.74 43.09
N ALA A 96 -17.44 -14.57 42.54
CA ALA A 96 -18.10 -13.51 43.29
C ALA A 96 -19.54 -13.88 43.67
N VAL A 97 -20.31 -14.43 42.72
CA VAL A 97 -21.68 -14.90 42.98
C VAL A 97 -21.69 -16.10 43.91
N SER A 98 -20.80 -17.08 43.73
CA SER A 98 -20.75 -18.25 44.61
C SER A 98 -20.36 -17.88 46.04
N LEU A 99 -19.41 -16.96 46.23
CA LEU A 99 -19.06 -16.48 47.56
C LEU A 99 -20.20 -15.66 48.19
N ALA A 100 -20.90 -14.84 47.40
CA ALA A 100 -22.06 -14.09 47.89
C ALA A 100 -23.19 -15.01 48.33
N SER A 101 -23.52 -16.04 47.54
CA SER A 101 -24.53 -17.05 47.89
C SER A 101 -24.11 -17.88 49.09
N LEU A 102 -22.83 -18.22 49.24
CA LEU A 102 -22.32 -18.95 50.41
C LEU A 102 -22.43 -18.11 51.69
N ILE A 103 -22.06 -16.84 51.64
CA ILE A 103 -22.19 -15.93 52.80
C ILE A 103 -23.67 -15.74 53.15
N LEU A 104 -24.54 -15.57 52.14
CA LEU A 104 -25.99 -15.50 52.35
C LEU A 104 -26.51 -16.80 52.98
N ALA A 105 -26.00 -17.96 52.58
CA ALA A 105 -26.36 -19.25 53.17
C ALA A 105 -26.04 -19.32 54.67
N VAL A 106 -24.86 -18.82 55.07
CA VAL A 106 -24.44 -18.75 56.47
C VAL A 106 -25.34 -17.80 57.27
N VAL A 107 -25.67 -16.64 56.70
CA VAL A 107 -26.58 -15.66 57.32
C VAL A 107 -27.97 -16.26 57.51
N VAL A 108 -28.50 -16.96 56.49
CA VAL A 108 -29.79 -17.64 56.59
C VAL A 108 -29.76 -18.73 57.64
N TYR A 109 -28.70 -19.55 57.69
CA TYR A 109 -28.55 -20.61 58.68
C TYR A 109 -28.53 -20.06 60.11
N TRP A 110 -27.81 -18.96 60.35
CA TRP A 110 -27.75 -18.30 61.67
C TRP A 110 -29.11 -17.70 62.08
N TYR A 111 -29.84 -17.13 61.12
CA TYR A 111 -31.13 -16.46 61.38
C TYR A 111 -32.33 -17.44 61.46
N SER A 112 -32.17 -18.68 60.97
CA SER A 112 -33.21 -19.72 60.90
C SER A 112 -33.79 -20.17 62.26
N GLY A 113 -33.29 -19.64 63.38
CA GLY A 113 -33.79 -19.92 64.73
C GLY A 113 -35.07 -19.18 65.15
N HIS A 114 -35.63 -18.28 64.33
CA HIS A 114 -36.88 -17.55 64.63
C HIS A 114 -37.99 -17.88 63.62
N ASN A 115 -39.23 -17.97 64.11
CA ASN A 115 -40.55 -18.39 63.56
C ASN A 115 -40.82 -18.59 62.04
N ASN A 116 -39.99 -18.12 61.10
CA ASN A 116 -40.18 -18.32 59.65
C ASN A 116 -38.98 -19.09 59.06
N VAL A 117 -39.10 -20.41 58.95
CA VAL A 117 -38.03 -21.27 58.40
C VAL A 117 -37.93 -21.05 56.88
N VAL A 118 -36.86 -20.38 56.45
CA VAL A 118 -36.53 -20.23 55.02
C VAL A 118 -36.12 -21.60 54.46
N PRO A 119 -36.80 -22.13 53.42
CA PRO A 119 -36.38 -23.37 52.78
C PRO A 119 -34.95 -23.27 52.24
N ARG A 120 -34.07 -24.19 52.66
CA ARG A 120 -32.63 -24.19 52.28
C ARG A 120 -32.39 -24.26 50.76
N SER A 121 -33.34 -24.82 50.02
CA SER A 121 -33.36 -24.87 48.56
C SER A 121 -33.41 -23.49 47.90
N ILE A 122 -33.91 -22.44 48.59
CA ILE A 122 -33.95 -21.07 48.05
C ILE A 122 -32.56 -20.51 47.85
N ILE A 123 -31.60 -20.85 48.73
CA ILE A 123 -30.20 -20.42 48.60
C ILE A 123 -29.57 -21.04 47.34
N PHE A 124 -29.82 -22.33 47.12
CA PHE A 124 -29.34 -23.02 45.92
C PHE A 124 -29.99 -22.43 44.65
N ASN A 125 -31.29 -22.17 44.70
CA ASN A 125 -32.01 -21.55 43.58
C ASN A 125 -31.51 -20.14 43.29
N PHE A 126 -31.31 -19.33 44.33
CA PHE A 126 -30.72 -18.00 44.23
C PHE A 126 -29.32 -18.03 43.61
N TRP A 127 -28.48 -19.02 43.97
CA TRP A 127 -27.13 -19.16 43.45
C TRP A 127 -27.11 -19.36 41.94
N TRP A 128 -27.81 -20.37 41.41
CA TRP A 128 -27.78 -20.64 39.96
C TRP A 128 -28.54 -19.57 39.17
N LEU A 129 -29.64 -19.03 39.70
CA LEU A 129 -30.38 -17.93 39.07
C LEU A 129 -29.56 -16.64 39.00
N SER A 130 -28.84 -16.30 40.07
CA SER A 130 -27.95 -15.14 40.07
C SER A 130 -26.80 -15.30 39.08
N LEU A 131 -26.24 -16.53 38.95
CA LEU A 131 -25.23 -16.82 37.94
C LEU A 131 -25.76 -16.60 36.52
N ILE A 132 -26.98 -17.05 36.22
CA ILE A 132 -27.61 -16.87 34.90
C ILE A 132 -27.99 -15.42 34.66
N MET A 133 -28.58 -14.72 35.62
CA MET A 133 -29.06 -13.35 35.42
C MET A 133 -27.90 -12.35 35.35
N VAL A 134 -26.99 -12.37 36.34
CA VAL A 134 -25.83 -11.47 36.36
C VAL A 134 -24.82 -11.89 35.29
N GLY A 135 -24.53 -13.18 35.15
CA GLY A 135 -23.63 -13.68 34.11
C GLY A 135 -24.19 -13.46 32.70
N GLY A 136 -25.47 -13.78 32.49
CA GLY A 136 -26.16 -13.64 31.22
C GLY A 136 -26.25 -12.19 30.74
N LEU A 137 -26.62 -11.24 31.62
CA LEU A 137 -26.62 -9.83 31.26
C LEU A 137 -25.21 -9.34 30.87
N ARG A 138 -24.17 -9.78 31.59
CA ARG A 138 -22.78 -9.39 31.29
C ARG A 138 -22.31 -9.98 29.96
N LEU A 139 -22.69 -11.21 29.65
CA LEU A 139 -22.40 -11.86 28.36
C LEU A 139 -23.17 -11.21 27.21
N ALA A 140 -24.45 -10.87 27.40
CA ALA A 140 -25.26 -10.16 26.42
C ALA A 140 -24.72 -8.74 26.15
N MET A 141 -24.36 -8.01 27.20
CA MET A 141 -23.70 -6.70 27.07
C MET A 141 -22.34 -6.83 26.37
N ARG A 142 -21.56 -7.87 26.67
CA ARG A 142 -20.32 -8.16 25.95
C ARG A 142 -20.58 -8.37 24.46
N GLN A 143 -21.53 -9.24 24.09
CA GLN A 143 -21.88 -9.50 22.69
C GLN A 143 -22.35 -8.23 21.98
N TYR A 144 -23.21 -7.44 22.63
CA TYR A 144 -23.75 -6.20 22.08
C TYR A 144 -22.67 -5.13 21.84
N PHE A 145 -21.65 -5.04 22.71
CA PHE A 145 -20.58 -4.04 22.58
C PHE A 145 -19.36 -4.51 21.77
N LEU A 146 -19.07 -5.82 21.69
CA LEU A 146 -17.86 -6.38 21.06
C LEU A 146 -18.09 -7.24 19.82
N GLY A 147 -19.32 -7.72 19.53
CA GLY A 147 -19.67 -8.40 18.27
C GLY A 147 -19.08 -9.81 18.03
N ASP A 148 -17.93 -10.13 18.60
CA ASP A 148 -17.15 -11.31 18.21
C ASP A 148 -16.98 -12.32 19.36
N TRP A 149 -17.87 -13.32 19.40
CA TRP A 149 -17.77 -14.47 20.31
C TRP A 149 -16.69 -15.47 19.89
N TYR A 150 -16.34 -15.53 18.60
CA TYR A 150 -15.62 -16.67 18.02
C TYR A 150 -14.08 -16.60 18.09
N SER A 151 -13.50 -15.49 18.55
CA SER A 151 -12.03 -15.28 18.57
C SER A 151 -11.37 -15.45 19.95
N ALA A 152 -12.13 -15.84 20.99
CA ALA A 152 -11.66 -15.77 22.39
C ALA A 152 -11.13 -17.09 23.00
N VAL A 153 -10.99 -18.18 22.23
CA VAL A 153 -10.64 -19.51 22.78
C VAL A 153 -9.13 -19.73 23.02
N GLN A 154 -8.24 -18.79 22.73
CA GLN A 154 -6.78 -19.00 22.89
C GLN A 154 -6.02 -17.97 23.75
N HIS A 155 -6.57 -17.61 24.91
CA HIS A 155 -5.75 -17.01 25.98
C HIS A 155 -5.20 -18.11 26.89
N VAL A 156 -4.21 -18.87 26.39
CA VAL A 156 -3.32 -19.61 27.28
C VAL A 156 -2.22 -18.64 27.71
N PRO A 157 -1.97 -18.43 29.01
CA PRO A 157 -0.81 -17.68 29.45
C PRO A 157 0.44 -18.46 29.01
N PHE A 158 1.14 -17.95 28.00
CA PHE A 158 2.46 -18.50 27.67
C PHE A 158 3.39 -18.16 28.83
N THR A 159 3.72 -19.20 29.60
CA THR A 159 4.93 -19.21 30.42
C THR A 159 6.09 -18.76 29.54
N THR A 160 6.84 -17.79 30.06
CA THR A 160 7.96 -17.06 29.44
C THR A 160 9.13 -17.91 28.96
N ASN A 161 9.04 -19.24 28.93
CA ASN A 161 10.20 -20.13 28.77
C ASN A 161 10.00 -21.38 27.90
N ARG A 162 8.96 -21.46 27.06
CA ARG A 162 8.92 -22.49 26.00
C ARG A 162 9.67 -21.96 24.79
N ASP A 163 10.80 -22.57 24.46
CA ASP A 163 11.50 -22.34 23.20
C ASP A 163 10.81 -23.18 22.13
N ASP A 164 9.83 -22.59 21.44
CA ASP A 164 9.06 -23.22 20.37
C ASP A 164 9.78 -23.15 19.01
N GLY A 165 11.01 -22.62 18.98
CA GLY A 165 11.81 -22.44 17.76
C GLY A 165 11.24 -21.40 16.78
N LEU A 166 10.16 -20.72 17.15
CA LEU A 166 9.51 -19.72 16.31
C LEU A 166 10.26 -18.39 16.36
N PRO A 167 10.41 -17.68 15.22
CA PRO A 167 11.00 -16.34 15.20
C PRO A 167 10.27 -15.39 16.15
N LYS A 168 11.03 -14.72 17.02
CA LYS A 168 10.48 -13.79 18.02
C LYS A 168 10.39 -12.39 17.42
N VAL A 169 9.18 -11.83 17.40
CA VAL A 169 8.90 -10.55 16.72
C VAL A 169 8.35 -9.51 17.68
N ALA A 170 8.87 -8.30 17.60
CA ALA A 170 8.29 -7.12 18.24
C ALA A 170 7.41 -6.37 17.25
N ILE A 171 6.37 -5.69 17.72
CA ILE A 171 5.43 -4.96 16.87
C ILE A 171 5.53 -3.47 17.16
N TYR A 172 5.88 -2.68 16.16
CA TYR A 172 5.91 -1.22 16.27
C TYR A 172 4.51 -0.66 15.96
N GLY A 173 3.85 -0.09 16.96
CA GLY A 173 2.47 0.37 16.94
C GLY A 173 1.57 -0.53 17.78
N ALA A 174 1.18 -0.07 18.97
CA ALA A 174 0.27 -0.75 19.88
C ALA A 174 -1.22 -0.36 19.67
N GLY A 175 -1.51 0.29 18.54
CA GLY A 175 -2.85 0.68 18.11
C GLY A 175 -3.72 -0.48 17.59
N ALA A 176 -4.78 -0.17 16.85
CA ALA A 176 -5.73 -1.17 16.35
C ALA A 176 -5.06 -2.19 15.41
N ALA A 177 -4.24 -1.73 14.45
CA ALA A 177 -3.54 -2.58 13.50
C ALA A 177 -2.56 -3.54 14.21
N GLY A 178 -1.77 -3.05 15.17
CA GLY A 178 -0.85 -3.90 15.94
C GLY A 178 -1.55 -4.96 16.78
N ASN A 179 -2.69 -4.63 17.40
CA ASN A 179 -3.48 -5.62 18.14
C ASN A 179 -4.09 -6.69 17.22
N GLN A 180 -4.57 -6.30 16.04
CA GLN A 180 -5.03 -7.25 15.03
C GLN A 180 -3.90 -8.17 14.56
N LEU A 181 -2.70 -7.62 14.34
CA LEU A 181 -1.53 -8.40 13.97
C LEU A 181 -1.16 -9.42 15.05
N VAL A 182 -1.14 -9.04 16.34
CA VAL A 182 -0.90 -10.00 17.44
C VAL A 182 -1.89 -11.15 17.40
N ALA A 183 -3.18 -10.86 17.17
CA ALA A 183 -4.20 -11.90 17.08
C ALA A 183 -3.95 -12.84 15.89
N ALA A 184 -3.61 -12.29 14.71
CA ALA A 184 -3.29 -13.06 13.51
C ALA A 184 -2.05 -13.95 13.70
N LEU A 185 -0.97 -13.41 14.30
CA LEU A 185 0.26 -14.15 14.58
C LEU A 185 0.03 -15.32 15.54
N ARG A 186 -0.76 -15.09 16.61
CA ARG A 186 -1.10 -16.13 17.58
C ARG A 186 -1.88 -17.28 16.97
N LEU A 187 -2.75 -16.98 16.02
CA LEU A 187 -3.51 -18.00 15.27
C LEU A 187 -2.63 -18.75 14.27
N GLY A 188 -1.78 -18.02 13.54
CA GLY A 188 -0.93 -18.58 12.49
C GLY A 188 0.20 -19.47 13.00
N LYS A 189 0.69 -19.25 14.24
CA LYS A 189 1.87 -19.94 14.82
C LYS A 189 3.12 -19.91 13.94
N VAL A 190 3.26 -18.91 13.07
CA VAL A 190 4.42 -18.73 12.19
C VAL A 190 5.51 -17.91 12.89
N MET A 191 5.11 -16.93 13.70
CA MET A 191 6.00 -16.06 14.46
C MET A 191 5.43 -15.81 15.84
N ARG A 192 6.29 -15.53 16.81
CA ARG A 192 5.92 -15.30 18.19
C ARG A 192 6.01 -13.82 18.55
N PRO A 193 4.88 -13.12 18.77
CA PRO A 193 4.92 -11.74 19.20
C PRO A 193 5.40 -11.65 20.67
N VAL A 194 6.45 -10.87 20.93
CA VAL A 194 7.09 -10.77 22.27
C VAL A 194 6.94 -9.41 22.93
N ALA A 195 6.78 -8.34 22.17
CA ALA A 195 6.70 -6.97 22.69
C ALA A 195 5.95 -6.03 21.73
N PHE A 196 5.44 -4.94 22.27
CA PHE A 196 5.03 -3.76 21.51
C PHE A 196 6.04 -2.63 21.67
N ILE A 197 6.16 -1.79 20.65
CA ILE A 197 6.89 -0.52 20.69
C ILE A 197 5.90 0.58 20.30
N ASP A 198 5.76 1.64 21.09
CA ASP A 198 4.87 2.76 20.74
C ASP A 198 5.43 4.10 21.24
N ASP A 199 5.17 5.16 20.47
CA ASP A 199 5.60 6.53 20.78
C ASP A 199 4.71 7.17 21.87
N ASP A 200 3.46 6.72 22.02
CA ASP A 200 2.52 7.29 22.98
C ASP A 200 2.91 6.97 24.43
N SER A 201 3.35 8.01 25.13
CA SER A 201 3.69 7.97 26.55
C SER A 201 2.54 7.53 27.47
N SER A 202 1.29 7.61 27.02
CA SER A 202 0.11 7.20 27.78
C SER A 202 -0.02 5.68 27.88
N ILE A 203 0.52 4.93 26.91
CA ILE A 203 0.46 3.47 26.84
C ILE A 203 1.80 2.78 27.04
N ALA A 204 2.89 3.54 27.03
CA ALA A 204 4.22 3.06 27.40
C ALA A 204 4.23 2.41 28.80
N ASP A 205 5.03 1.34 28.94
CA ASP A 205 5.20 0.54 30.15
C ASP A 205 3.93 -0.20 30.63
N ARG A 206 2.87 -0.20 29.83
CA ARG A 206 1.66 -1.01 30.06
C ARG A 206 1.76 -2.37 29.38
N VAL A 207 0.87 -3.27 29.77
CA VAL A 207 0.68 -4.58 29.11
C VAL A 207 -0.58 -4.51 28.25
N ILE A 208 -0.42 -4.68 26.93
CA ILE A 208 -1.50 -4.72 25.95
C ILE A 208 -1.51 -6.09 25.29
N SER A 209 -2.67 -6.73 25.26
CA SER A 209 -2.84 -8.10 24.72
C SER A 209 -1.86 -9.12 25.35
N GLY A 210 -1.38 -8.88 26.58
CA GLY A 210 -0.41 -9.73 27.27
C GLY A 210 1.07 -9.46 26.91
N LEU A 211 1.36 -8.44 26.11
CA LEU A 211 2.72 -8.02 25.74
C LEU A 211 3.05 -6.66 26.36
N GLN A 212 4.29 -6.48 26.82
CA GLN A 212 4.76 -5.22 27.36
C GLN A 212 5.00 -4.19 26.23
N VAL A 213 4.58 -2.95 26.46
CA VAL A 213 4.79 -1.82 25.55
C VAL A 213 6.06 -1.08 25.96
N TYR A 214 7.06 -1.06 25.09
CA TYR A 214 8.32 -0.35 25.27
C TYR A 214 8.29 1.00 24.54
N LYS A 215 9.08 1.95 25.04
CA LYS A 215 9.38 3.19 24.30
C LYS A 215 10.47 2.91 23.26
N PRO A 216 10.49 3.62 22.12
CA PRO A 216 11.51 3.45 21.08
C PRO A 216 12.94 3.57 21.63
N ARG A 217 13.18 4.55 22.51
CA ARG A 217 14.48 4.73 23.18
C ARG A 217 14.96 3.54 24.03
N HIS A 218 14.08 2.60 24.36
CA HIS A 218 14.41 1.40 25.14
C HIS A 218 14.45 0.13 24.28
N ILE A 219 14.55 0.24 22.94
CA ILE A 219 14.60 -0.91 22.04
C ILE A 219 15.74 -1.87 22.40
N GLN A 220 16.94 -1.39 22.68
CA GLN A 220 18.06 -2.28 23.05
C GLN A 220 17.71 -3.16 24.26
N ARG A 221 17.16 -2.54 25.31
CA ARG A 221 16.71 -3.26 26.50
C ARG A 221 15.61 -4.28 26.17
N MET A 222 14.70 -3.94 25.26
CA MET A 222 13.66 -4.87 24.81
C MET A 222 14.28 -6.07 24.10
N ILE A 223 15.22 -5.86 23.18
CA ILE A 223 15.95 -6.94 22.49
C ILE A 223 16.62 -7.87 23.51
N ASP A 224 17.38 -7.30 24.45
CA ASP A 224 18.12 -8.09 25.45
C ASP A 224 17.18 -8.91 26.35
N MET A 225 16.01 -8.37 26.69
CA MET A 225 15.05 -9.03 27.57
C MET A 225 14.15 -10.05 26.86
N THR A 226 13.78 -9.81 25.60
CA THR A 226 12.82 -10.65 24.88
C THR A 226 13.46 -11.57 23.85
N GLY A 227 14.70 -11.29 23.44
CA GLY A 227 15.37 -11.95 22.33
C GLY A 227 14.65 -11.73 21.00
N ALA A 228 14.11 -10.52 20.77
CA ALA A 228 13.44 -10.21 19.51
C ALA A 228 14.46 -10.26 18.36
N GLN A 229 14.07 -10.87 17.25
CA GLN A 229 14.86 -10.99 16.02
C GLN A 229 14.33 -10.08 14.92
N GLU A 230 13.04 -9.72 15.00
CA GLU A 230 12.39 -8.91 13.98
C GLU A 230 11.45 -7.85 14.57
N ILE A 231 11.21 -6.79 13.80
CA ILE A 231 10.19 -5.78 14.06
C ILE A 231 9.17 -5.76 12.93
N LEU A 232 7.89 -5.86 13.28
CA LEU A 232 6.77 -5.66 12.38
C LEU A 232 6.19 -4.25 12.57
N LEU A 233 6.30 -3.38 11.56
CA LEU A 233 5.68 -2.05 11.56
C LEU A 233 4.17 -2.20 11.32
N ALA A 234 3.40 -1.88 12.36
CA ALA A 234 1.95 -1.91 12.39
C ALA A 234 1.36 -0.50 12.56
N ILE A 235 1.91 0.46 11.81
CA ILE A 235 1.50 1.88 11.81
C ILE A 235 1.04 2.36 10.43
N PRO A 236 0.06 1.67 9.78
CA PRO A 236 -0.31 1.93 8.40
C PRO A 236 -0.88 3.34 8.15
N SER A 237 -1.37 4.04 9.17
CA SER A 237 -1.92 5.40 9.08
C SER A 237 -0.91 6.52 9.31
N THR A 238 0.35 6.19 9.60
CA THR A 238 1.40 7.19 9.85
C THR A 238 1.98 7.73 8.55
N SER A 239 2.30 9.03 8.50
CA SER A 239 2.91 9.67 7.33
C SER A 239 4.24 9.04 6.93
N ARG A 240 4.60 9.09 5.65
CA ARG A 240 5.84 8.49 5.15
C ARG A 240 7.07 9.15 5.77
N GLY A 241 7.05 10.48 5.96
CA GLY A 241 8.11 11.19 6.68
C GLY A 241 8.38 10.63 8.09
N ARG A 242 7.32 10.37 8.87
CA ARG A 242 7.47 9.77 10.21
C ARG A 242 7.90 8.30 10.15
N ARG A 243 7.43 7.52 9.18
CA ARG A 243 7.91 6.15 8.97
C ARG A 243 9.41 6.13 8.65
N ARG A 244 9.89 7.04 7.80
CA ARG A 244 11.32 7.20 7.49
C ARG A 244 12.15 7.45 8.74
N GLU A 245 11.67 8.32 9.63
CA GLU A 245 12.34 8.61 10.91
C GLU A 245 12.44 7.35 11.78
N ILE A 246 11.34 6.59 11.89
CA ILE A 246 11.32 5.32 12.62
C ILE A 246 12.28 4.31 12.00
N LEU A 247 12.26 4.14 10.68
CA LEU A 247 13.13 3.20 9.97
C LEU A 247 14.61 3.58 10.11
N GLY A 248 14.95 4.87 10.03
CA GLY A 248 16.31 5.35 10.26
C GLY A 248 16.77 5.14 11.71
N PHE A 249 15.86 5.20 12.68
CA PHE A 249 16.15 4.83 14.06
C PHE A 249 16.35 3.31 14.23
N LEU A 250 15.55 2.50 13.54
CA LEU A 250 15.62 1.03 13.59
C LEU A 250 16.85 0.46 12.87
N GLU A 251 17.40 1.18 11.88
CA GLU A 251 18.60 0.80 11.11
C GLU A 251 19.82 0.46 12.00
N GLY A 252 19.94 1.11 13.16
CA GLY A 252 21.05 0.90 14.09
C GLY A 252 20.97 -0.40 14.92
N PHE A 253 19.92 -1.20 14.78
CA PHE A 253 19.70 -2.41 15.57
C PHE A 253 19.78 -3.66 14.69
N PRO A 254 20.25 -4.81 15.23
CA PRO A 254 20.35 -6.07 14.50
C PRO A 254 18.98 -6.78 14.41
N LEU A 255 17.98 -6.08 13.86
CA LEU A 255 16.61 -6.55 13.76
C LEU A 255 16.16 -6.52 12.30
N HIS A 256 15.58 -7.61 11.82
CA HIS A 256 14.93 -7.62 10.51
C HIS A 256 13.62 -6.85 10.60
N VAL A 257 13.43 -5.86 9.74
CA VAL A 257 12.28 -4.95 9.79
C VAL A 257 11.33 -5.27 8.63
N ARG A 258 10.06 -5.56 8.96
CA ARG A 258 9.00 -5.81 7.98
C ARG A 258 7.81 -4.88 8.24
N SER A 259 7.02 -4.60 7.22
CA SER A 259 5.85 -3.71 7.34
C SER A 259 4.58 -4.43 6.91
N ILE A 260 3.46 -3.99 7.49
CA ILE A 260 2.12 -4.31 6.99
C ILE A 260 1.72 -3.23 5.96
N PRO A 261 1.07 -3.60 4.84
CA PRO A 261 0.57 -2.64 3.85
C PRO A 261 -0.52 -1.73 4.41
N GLY A 262 -0.86 -0.69 3.63
CA GLY A 262 -1.86 0.30 4.03
C GLY A 262 -3.27 -0.30 4.12
N PHE A 263 -4.17 0.39 4.82
CA PHE A 263 -5.56 -0.06 5.00
C PHE A 263 -6.34 -0.19 3.66
N MET A 264 -5.92 0.54 2.61
CA MET A 264 -6.49 0.46 1.26
C MET A 264 -6.11 -0.83 0.52
N ASP A 265 -4.94 -1.40 0.82
CA ASP A 265 -4.45 -2.64 0.20
C ASP A 265 -5.07 -3.88 0.87
N LEU A 266 -5.57 -3.73 2.10
CA LEU A 266 -6.24 -4.77 2.86
C LEU A 266 -7.73 -4.85 2.46
N ALA A 267 -8.02 -5.48 1.33
CA ALA A 267 -9.38 -5.68 0.80
C ALA A 267 -10.37 -6.40 1.74
N SER A 268 -9.90 -6.93 2.89
CA SER A 268 -10.72 -7.68 3.85
C SER A 268 -10.89 -7.01 5.22
N GLY A 269 -10.29 -5.83 5.46
CA GLY A 269 -10.35 -5.13 6.75
C GLY A 269 -9.73 -5.89 7.93
N ARG A 270 -9.03 -7.01 7.68
CA ARG A 270 -8.32 -7.84 8.66
C ARG A 270 -6.90 -8.10 8.15
N VAL A 271 -5.92 -7.85 9.02
CA VAL A 271 -4.50 -8.13 8.74
C VAL A 271 -4.25 -9.64 8.84
N LYS A 272 -3.66 -10.24 7.79
CA LYS A 272 -3.17 -11.62 7.75
C LYS A 272 -1.65 -11.67 7.89
N VAL A 273 -1.12 -12.86 8.19
CA VAL A 273 0.34 -13.08 8.28
C VAL A 273 0.99 -12.97 6.89
N ASP A 274 0.29 -13.40 5.84
CA ASP A 274 0.77 -13.32 4.45
C ASP A 274 0.87 -11.88 3.92
N ASP A 275 0.25 -10.92 4.61
CA ASP A 275 0.32 -9.49 4.25
C ASP A 275 1.65 -8.85 4.71
N ILE A 276 2.49 -9.56 5.47
CA ILE A 276 3.76 -9.03 5.97
C ILE A 276 4.78 -9.01 4.83
N GLN A 277 5.28 -7.81 4.51
CA GLN A 277 6.24 -7.59 3.43
C GLN A 277 7.49 -6.87 3.92
N GLU A 278 8.54 -6.89 3.10
CA GLU A 278 9.71 -6.03 3.30
C GLU A 278 9.29 -4.56 3.40
N VAL A 279 10.08 -3.74 4.10
CA VAL A 279 9.82 -2.30 4.19
C VAL A 279 9.71 -1.69 2.79
N ASP A 280 8.63 -0.93 2.55
CA ASP A 280 8.45 -0.19 1.29
C ASP A 280 9.57 0.85 1.14
N ILE A 281 10.24 0.86 0.00
CA ILE A 281 11.31 1.83 -0.27
C ILE A 281 10.76 3.25 -0.35
N ALA A 282 9.49 3.43 -0.69
CA ALA A 282 8.85 4.73 -0.56
C ALA A 282 8.97 5.28 0.88
N ASP A 283 8.87 4.42 1.88
CA ASP A 283 9.03 4.78 3.29
C ASP A 283 10.51 5.06 3.63
N LEU A 284 11.48 4.42 2.98
CA LEU A 284 12.92 4.73 3.12
C LEU A 284 13.30 6.09 2.55
N LEU A 285 12.65 6.46 1.45
CA LEU A 285 12.87 7.75 0.80
C LEU A 285 12.09 8.87 1.50
N GLY A 286 11.04 8.55 2.26
CA GLY A 286 10.28 9.48 3.10
C GLY A 286 9.73 10.68 2.34
N ARG A 287 9.33 10.44 1.09
CA ARG A 287 8.69 11.44 0.26
C ARG A 287 7.18 11.35 0.43
N ASP A 288 6.57 12.42 0.93
CA ASP A 288 5.13 12.53 0.98
C ASP A 288 4.59 12.78 -0.43
N ALA A 289 3.59 12.01 -0.84
CA ALA A 289 2.92 12.21 -2.11
C ALA A 289 2.10 13.50 -2.07
N VAL A 290 2.11 14.26 -3.16
CA VAL A 290 1.24 15.43 -3.28
C VAL A 290 -0.18 14.95 -3.60
N PRO A 291 -1.22 15.45 -2.89
CA PRO A 291 -2.59 15.07 -3.15
C PRO A 291 -2.98 15.42 -4.59
N ALA A 292 -3.67 14.49 -5.25
CA ALA A 292 -4.14 14.70 -6.61
C ALA A 292 -5.22 15.78 -6.67
N GLN A 293 -5.20 16.56 -7.75
CA GLN A 293 -6.25 17.52 -8.07
C GLN A 293 -7.34 16.81 -8.89
N GLU A 294 -8.52 16.63 -8.31
CA GLU A 294 -9.62 15.84 -8.93
C GLU A 294 -10.05 16.42 -10.29
N ASP A 295 -10.10 17.75 -10.45
CA ASP A 295 -10.45 18.39 -11.72
C ASP A 295 -9.50 18.01 -12.87
N LEU A 296 -8.22 17.81 -12.53
CA LEU A 296 -7.20 17.40 -13.48
C LEU A 296 -7.20 15.90 -13.77
N LEU A 297 -7.62 15.06 -12.83
CA LEU A 297 -7.70 13.62 -13.05
C LEU A 297 -8.88 13.25 -13.97
N GLU A 298 -10.02 13.92 -13.82
CA GLU A 298 -11.23 13.54 -14.55
C GLU A 298 -11.27 14.07 -15.99
N ARG A 299 -10.63 15.22 -16.27
CA ARG A 299 -10.81 16.01 -17.51
C ARG A 299 -10.63 15.23 -18.81
N CYS A 300 -9.65 14.32 -18.87
CA CYS A 300 -9.33 13.53 -20.07
C CYS A 300 -9.74 12.06 -19.95
N ILE A 301 -10.61 11.73 -18.98
CA ILE A 301 -10.94 10.34 -18.65
C ILE A 301 -12.45 10.13 -18.42
N ALA A 302 -13.09 10.96 -17.60
CA ALA A 302 -14.46 10.73 -17.16
C ALA A 302 -15.44 10.67 -18.35
N GLY A 303 -16.16 9.55 -18.48
CA GLY A 303 -17.11 9.33 -19.59
C GLY A 303 -16.49 9.18 -20.99
N GLN A 304 -15.16 9.12 -21.11
CA GLN A 304 -14.43 9.05 -22.38
C GLN A 304 -13.98 7.62 -22.73
N ALA A 305 -13.64 7.40 -24.00
CA ALA A 305 -12.92 6.22 -24.46
C ALA A 305 -11.41 6.47 -24.37
N VAL A 306 -10.73 5.73 -23.49
CA VAL A 306 -9.30 5.90 -23.19
C VAL A 306 -8.51 4.68 -23.64
N LEU A 307 -7.46 4.91 -24.42
CA LEU A 307 -6.53 3.88 -24.87
C LEU A 307 -5.20 4.00 -24.11
N VAL A 308 -4.75 2.91 -23.50
CA VAL A 308 -3.41 2.80 -22.92
C VAL A 308 -2.61 1.81 -23.75
N THR A 309 -1.48 2.25 -24.33
CA THR A 309 -0.53 1.33 -24.98
C THR A 309 0.58 0.95 -24.00
N GLY A 310 1.05 -0.29 -24.06
CA GLY A 310 1.92 -0.84 -23.01
C GLY A 310 1.16 -1.04 -21.70
N ALA A 311 -0.14 -1.36 -21.80
CA ALA A 311 -1.09 -1.39 -20.69
C ALA A 311 -0.72 -2.36 -19.56
N GLY A 312 0.09 -3.39 -19.83
CA GLY A 312 0.53 -4.34 -18.81
C GLY A 312 1.94 -4.04 -18.27
N GLY A 313 2.61 -2.99 -18.74
CA GLY A 313 3.89 -2.52 -18.18
C GLY A 313 3.75 -1.88 -16.80
N SER A 314 4.86 -1.60 -16.10
CA SER A 314 4.82 -1.06 -14.73
C SER A 314 4.06 0.27 -14.61
N ILE A 315 4.26 1.20 -15.57
CA ILE A 315 3.54 2.48 -15.61
C ILE A 315 2.17 2.32 -16.28
N GLY A 316 2.09 1.56 -17.38
CA GLY A 316 0.83 1.37 -18.11
C GLY A 316 -0.25 0.70 -17.26
N SER A 317 0.10 -0.33 -16.48
CA SER A 317 -0.85 -1.00 -15.59
C SER A 317 -1.37 -0.06 -14.51
N GLU A 318 -0.50 0.77 -13.95
CA GLU A 318 -0.92 1.78 -12.97
C GLU A 318 -1.79 2.87 -13.59
N LEU A 319 -1.45 3.34 -14.79
CA LEU A 319 -2.33 4.24 -15.53
C LEU A 319 -3.71 3.62 -15.70
N CYS A 320 -3.80 2.33 -16.08
CA CYS A 320 -5.08 1.65 -16.20
C CYS A 320 -5.86 1.61 -14.88
N ARG A 321 -5.19 1.38 -13.74
CA ARG A 321 -5.82 1.42 -12.40
C ARG A 321 -6.34 2.80 -12.05
N GLN A 322 -5.53 3.85 -12.26
CA GLN A 322 -5.89 5.23 -11.97
C GLN A 322 -7.01 5.71 -12.90
N ILE A 323 -6.93 5.37 -14.19
CA ILE A 323 -7.96 5.68 -15.20
C ILE A 323 -9.28 5.01 -14.83
N LEU A 324 -9.28 3.73 -14.43
CA LEU A 324 -10.49 3.03 -14.00
C LEU A 324 -11.20 3.76 -12.84
N ASN A 325 -10.45 4.37 -11.91
CA ASN A 325 -11.01 5.13 -10.78
C ASN A 325 -11.79 6.38 -11.21
N GLN A 326 -11.45 6.97 -12.36
CA GLN A 326 -12.07 8.22 -12.85
C GLN A 326 -13.32 7.98 -13.70
N GLY A 327 -13.80 6.74 -13.80
CA GLY A 327 -15.06 6.40 -14.49
C GLY A 327 -15.07 6.63 -16.01
N PRO A 328 -14.14 6.04 -16.78
CA PRO A 328 -14.17 6.11 -18.24
C PRO A 328 -15.36 5.31 -18.81
N LYS A 329 -15.83 5.69 -19.99
CA LYS A 329 -16.86 4.90 -20.72
C LYS A 329 -16.28 3.59 -21.23
N THR A 330 -15.09 3.65 -21.82
CA THR A 330 -14.36 2.49 -22.34
C THR A 330 -12.89 2.64 -21.99
N LEU A 331 -12.26 1.59 -21.46
CA LEU A 331 -10.82 1.52 -21.25
C LEU A 331 -10.24 0.40 -22.12
N LEU A 332 -9.45 0.80 -23.11
CA LEU A 332 -8.75 -0.10 -24.03
C LEU A 332 -7.34 -0.38 -23.52
N LEU A 333 -7.02 -1.65 -23.34
CA LEU A 333 -5.72 -2.14 -22.87
C LEU A 333 -4.96 -2.69 -24.07
N PHE A 334 -4.05 -1.92 -24.64
CA PHE A 334 -3.24 -2.34 -25.79
C PHE A 334 -1.84 -2.75 -25.37
N GLU A 335 -1.45 -3.99 -25.65
CA GLU A 335 -0.21 -4.58 -25.16
C GLU A 335 0.28 -5.66 -26.14
N HIS A 336 1.59 -5.80 -26.30
CA HIS A 336 2.17 -6.81 -27.19
C HIS A 336 2.47 -8.14 -26.47
N SER A 337 2.61 -8.07 -25.15
CA SER A 337 2.92 -9.19 -24.28
C SER A 337 1.62 -9.78 -23.75
N GLU A 338 1.30 -10.99 -24.21
CA GLU A 338 0.12 -11.72 -23.78
C GLU A 338 0.04 -11.84 -22.25
N PHE A 339 1.14 -12.22 -21.60
CA PHE A 339 1.19 -12.37 -20.14
C PHE A 339 0.87 -11.05 -19.42
N ASN A 340 1.49 -9.94 -19.85
CA ASN A 340 1.26 -8.64 -19.24
C ASN A 340 -0.19 -8.17 -19.44
N LEU A 341 -0.74 -8.37 -20.65
CA LEU A 341 -2.13 -8.05 -20.97
C LEU A 341 -3.12 -8.85 -20.14
N TYR A 342 -2.92 -10.17 -20.06
CA TYR A 342 -3.75 -11.08 -19.27
C TYR A 342 -3.74 -10.71 -17.78
N SER A 343 -2.55 -10.38 -17.25
CA SER A 343 -2.38 -10.05 -15.84
C SER A 343 -3.16 -8.80 -15.45
N ILE A 344 -3.02 -7.71 -16.22
CA ILE A 344 -3.75 -6.46 -15.93
C ILE A 344 -5.25 -6.59 -16.21
N LEU A 345 -5.64 -7.31 -17.27
CA LEU A 345 -7.05 -7.57 -17.55
C LEU A 345 -7.72 -8.30 -16.39
N SER A 346 -7.14 -9.41 -15.95
CA SER A 346 -7.69 -10.24 -14.87
C SER A 346 -7.87 -9.45 -13.58
N GLU A 347 -6.89 -8.59 -13.24
CA GLU A 347 -6.94 -7.72 -12.08
C GLU A 347 -8.11 -6.72 -12.16
N LEU A 348 -8.24 -6.02 -13.30
CA LEU A 348 -9.26 -4.98 -13.48
C LEU A 348 -10.67 -5.58 -13.63
N GLU A 349 -10.83 -6.74 -14.27
CA GLU A 349 -12.12 -7.44 -14.39
C GLU A 349 -12.66 -7.86 -13.02
N GLN A 350 -11.81 -8.42 -12.16
CA GLN A 350 -12.18 -8.75 -10.78
C GLN A 350 -12.69 -7.53 -10.03
N ARG A 351 -12.02 -6.39 -10.22
CA ARG A 351 -12.39 -5.14 -9.58
C ARG A 351 -13.70 -4.57 -10.12
N VAL A 352 -13.86 -4.50 -11.45
CA VAL A 352 -15.09 -4.05 -12.11
C VAL A 352 -16.29 -4.88 -11.66
N SER A 353 -16.13 -6.20 -11.57
CA SER A 353 -17.18 -7.11 -11.09
C SER A 353 -17.52 -6.86 -9.61
N ARG A 354 -16.50 -6.78 -8.75
CA ARG A 354 -16.68 -6.57 -7.30
C ARG A 354 -17.34 -5.23 -6.97
N GLU A 355 -16.97 -4.16 -7.68
CA GLU A 355 -17.44 -2.79 -7.44
C GLU A 355 -18.64 -2.42 -8.34
N SER A 356 -19.07 -3.32 -9.23
CA SER A 356 -20.16 -3.09 -10.20
C SER A 356 -19.96 -1.82 -11.03
N LEU A 357 -18.72 -1.58 -11.48
CA LEU A 357 -18.36 -0.36 -12.22
C LEU A 357 -18.94 -0.41 -13.65
N PRO A 358 -19.57 0.67 -14.14
CA PRO A 358 -20.17 0.72 -15.47
C PRO A 358 -19.13 1.01 -16.57
N VAL A 359 -17.98 0.35 -16.53
CA VAL A 359 -16.84 0.58 -17.45
C VAL A 359 -16.70 -0.60 -18.41
N ARG A 360 -16.56 -0.33 -19.71
CA ARG A 360 -16.23 -1.35 -20.70
C ARG A 360 -14.72 -1.54 -20.80
N LEU A 361 -14.20 -2.67 -20.31
CA LEU A 361 -12.80 -3.08 -20.49
C LEU A 361 -12.63 -3.81 -21.83
N ILE A 362 -11.61 -3.44 -22.61
CA ILE A 362 -11.31 -4.07 -23.91
C ILE A 362 -9.82 -4.40 -24.00
N PRO A 363 -9.41 -5.67 -23.86
CA PRO A 363 -8.04 -6.10 -24.08
C PRO A 363 -7.75 -6.26 -25.58
N ILE A 364 -6.63 -5.70 -26.05
CA ILE A 364 -6.20 -5.82 -27.45
C ILE A 364 -4.72 -6.20 -27.49
N LEU A 365 -4.46 -7.40 -28.01
CA LEU A 365 -3.09 -7.88 -28.26
C LEU A 365 -2.59 -7.30 -29.59
N GLY A 366 -1.51 -6.53 -29.54
CA GLY A 366 -0.96 -5.88 -30.74
C GLY A 366 0.34 -5.14 -30.47
N SER A 367 1.02 -4.74 -31.54
CA SER A 367 2.27 -3.98 -31.46
C SER A 367 2.06 -2.57 -31.96
N VAL A 368 2.67 -1.59 -31.29
CA VAL A 368 2.67 -0.18 -31.74
C VAL A 368 3.40 0.02 -33.08
N ARG A 369 4.12 -1.01 -33.55
CA ARG A 369 4.72 -1.04 -34.89
C ARG A 369 3.68 -1.20 -36.01
N ASN A 370 2.44 -1.57 -35.71
CA ASN A 370 1.36 -1.75 -36.70
C ASN A 370 0.43 -0.52 -36.72
N GLN A 371 0.75 0.47 -37.56
CA GLN A 371 -0.04 1.70 -37.67
C GLN A 371 -1.49 1.47 -38.16
N PRO A 372 -1.76 0.66 -39.20
CA PRO A 372 -3.13 0.42 -39.64
C PRO A 372 -4.02 -0.14 -38.54
N GLN A 373 -3.51 -1.10 -37.76
CA GLN A 373 -4.25 -1.66 -36.64
C GLN A 373 -4.55 -0.60 -35.58
N LEU A 374 -3.57 0.24 -35.21
CA LEU A 374 -3.79 1.33 -34.25
C LEU A 374 -4.87 2.31 -34.73
N PHE A 375 -4.86 2.66 -36.01
CA PHE A 375 -5.87 3.54 -36.59
C PHE A 375 -7.27 2.91 -36.54
N ASP A 376 -7.39 1.66 -36.97
CA ASP A 376 -8.67 0.93 -36.94
C ASP A 376 -9.21 0.87 -35.51
N ILE A 377 -8.35 0.59 -34.52
CA ILE A 377 -8.73 0.61 -33.10
C ILE A 377 -9.24 1.99 -32.69
N MET A 378 -8.43 3.03 -32.85
CA MET A 378 -8.80 4.38 -32.38
C MET A 378 -10.09 4.86 -33.03
N LYS A 379 -10.31 4.54 -34.32
CA LYS A 379 -11.51 4.88 -35.07
C LYS A 379 -12.73 4.07 -34.63
N THR A 380 -12.62 2.73 -34.53
CA THR A 380 -13.73 1.84 -34.17
C THR A 380 -14.30 2.15 -32.79
N TRP A 381 -13.44 2.48 -31.83
CA TRP A 381 -13.87 2.80 -30.47
C TRP A 381 -14.03 4.30 -30.20
N SER A 382 -13.77 5.15 -31.21
CA SER A 382 -13.83 6.60 -31.10
C SER A 382 -13.04 7.10 -29.89
N VAL A 383 -11.75 6.74 -29.84
CA VAL A 383 -10.87 7.04 -28.71
C VAL A 383 -10.69 8.55 -28.56
N ASP A 384 -10.92 9.07 -27.36
CA ASP A 384 -10.77 10.50 -27.03
C ASP A 384 -9.36 10.82 -26.54
N THR A 385 -8.77 9.90 -25.75
CA THR A 385 -7.48 10.10 -25.08
C THR A 385 -6.60 8.87 -25.22
N VAL A 386 -5.33 9.08 -25.61
CA VAL A 386 -4.29 8.04 -25.69
C VAL A 386 -3.21 8.31 -24.65
N TYR A 387 -2.95 7.34 -23.77
CA TYR A 387 -1.76 7.30 -22.94
C TYR A 387 -0.76 6.31 -23.53
N HIS A 388 0.36 6.82 -24.03
CA HIS A 388 1.38 6.01 -24.71
C HIS A 388 2.54 5.64 -23.79
N ALA A 389 2.46 4.43 -23.20
CA ALA A 389 3.46 3.88 -22.27
C ALA A 389 4.29 2.72 -22.84
N ALA A 390 4.02 2.27 -24.08
CA ALA A 390 4.79 1.21 -24.74
C ALA A 390 6.18 1.71 -25.17
N ALA A 391 7.24 1.19 -24.55
CA ALA A 391 8.64 1.46 -24.92
C ALA A 391 9.60 0.41 -24.34
N TYR A 392 10.76 0.25 -24.97
CA TYR A 392 11.91 -0.42 -24.40
C TYR A 392 12.72 0.57 -23.56
N LYS A 393 12.94 0.24 -22.28
CA LYS A 393 13.54 1.15 -21.28
C LYS A 393 14.91 0.72 -20.74
N HIS A 394 15.31 -0.53 -20.95
CA HIS A 394 16.53 -1.08 -20.36
C HIS A 394 17.75 -0.59 -21.14
N VAL A 395 18.50 0.37 -20.58
CA VAL A 395 19.66 0.99 -21.25
C VAL A 395 20.63 -0.04 -21.84
N PRO A 396 21.20 -1.00 -21.07
CA PRO A 396 22.15 -1.95 -21.66
C PRO A 396 21.53 -2.83 -22.74
N MET A 397 20.26 -3.23 -22.57
CA MET A 397 19.58 -4.07 -23.56
C MET A 397 19.37 -3.32 -24.87
N VAL A 398 19.03 -2.03 -24.82
CA VAL A 398 18.84 -1.21 -26.01
C VAL A 398 20.18 -0.80 -26.64
N GLU A 399 21.23 -0.58 -25.85
CA GLU A 399 22.61 -0.40 -26.38
C GLU A 399 23.07 -1.62 -27.19
N HIS A 400 22.66 -2.81 -26.79
CA HIS A 400 22.97 -4.05 -27.49
C HIS A 400 22.00 -4.39 -28.64
N ASN A 401 20.91 -3.65 -28.79
CA ASN A 401 19.86 -3.88 -29.79
C ASN A 401 19.39 -2.54 -30.37
N ILE A 402 20.30 -1.83 -31.03
CA ILE A 402 20.12 -0.41 -31.39
C ILE A 402 18.92 -0.23 -32.33
N ALA A 403 18.84 -1.08 -33.36
CA ALA A 403 17.77 -1.03 -34.36
C ALA A 403 16.39 -1.21 -33.72
N GLU A 404 16.24 -2.19 -32.82
CA GLU A 404 14.98 -2.43 -32.12
C GLU A 404 14.60 -1.29 -31.17
N GLY A 405 15.59 -0.64 -30.53
CA GLY A 405 15.37 0.59 -29.78
C GLY A 405 14.72 1.68 -30.64
N VAL A 406 15.24 1.91 -31.85
CA VAL A 406 14.71 2.91 -32.78
C VAL A 406 13.32 2.50 -33.29
N LEU A 407 13.18 1.27 -33.79
CA LEU A 407 11.92 0.77 -34.37
C LEU A 407 10.78 0.78 -33.36
N ASN A 408 11.03 0.36 -32.11
CA ASN A 408 9.99 0.31 -31.11
C ASN A 408 9.71 1.70 -30.50
N ASN A 409 10.74 2.43 -30.08
CA ASN A 409 10.53 3.68 -29.33
C ASN A 409 10.24 4.88 -30.24
N VAL A 410 10.83 4.96 -31.43
CA VAL A 410 10.64 6.10 -32.34
C VAL A 410 9.51 5.80 -33.31
N ILE A 411 9.65 4.72 -34.09
CA ILE A 411 8.66 4.38 -35.13
C ILE A 411 7.35 3.92 -34.51
N GLY A 412 7.38 3.18 -33.40
CA GLY A 412 6.17 2.84 -32.64
C GLY A 412 5.41 4.08 -32.12
N THR A 413 6.13 5.07 -31.58
CA THR A 413 5.52 6.34 -31.17
C THR A 413 4.97 7.12 -32.37
N LEU A 414 5.73 7.21 -33.47
CA LEU A 414 5.27 7.85 -34.70
C LEU A 414 3.97 7.21 -35.21
N ASN A 415 3.93 5.88 -35.33
CA ASN A 415 2.75 5.14 -35.78
C ASN A 415 1.53 5.43 -34.91
N THR A 416 1.71 5.43 -33.59
CA THR A 416 0.64 5.73 -32.63
C THR A 416 0.17 7.17 -32.74
N ALA A 417 1.07 8.13 -32.92
CA ALA A 417 0.75 9.54 -33.11
C ALA A 417 0.00 9.79 -34.44
N GLN A 418 0.43 9.17 -35.54
CA GLN A 418 -0.25 9.29 -36.84
C GLN A 418 -1.63 8.64 -36.83
N ALA A 419 -1.77 7.48 -36.20
CA ALA A 419 -3.08 6.85 -35.99
C ALA A 419 -4.02 7.74 -35.17
N ALA A 420 -3.51 8.37 -34.10
CA ALA A 420 -4.28 9.29 -33.27
C ALA A 420 -4.75 10.52 -34.07
N LEU A 421 -3.85 11.10 -34.86
CA LEU A 421 -4.15 12.23 -35.74
C LEU A 421 -5.23 11.85 -36.78
N GLN A 422 -5.05 10.73 -37.48
CA GLN A 422 -6.03 10.24 -38.47
C GLN A 422 -7.40 9.94 -37.86
N ALA A 423 -7.43 9.39 -36.64
CA ALA A 423 -8.66 9.09 -35.92
C ALA A 423 -9.26 10.32 -35.19
N ALA A 424 -8.61 11.49 -35.30
CA ALA A 424 -9.00 12.73 -34.63
C ALA A 424 -9.11 12.62 -33.10
N VAL A 425 -8.23 11.83 -32.48
CA VAL A 425 -8.07 11.75 -31.02
C VAL A 425 -7.75 13.14 -30.47
N GLU A 426 -8.41 13.56 -29.40
CA GLU A 426 -8.23 14.90 -28.83
C GLU A 426 -6.92 15.02 -28.03
N ASN A 427 -6.60 14.02 -27.21
CA ASN A 427 -5.46 14.06 -26.29
C ASN A 427 -4.50 12.90 -26.52
N PHE A 428 -3.21 13.21 -26.63
CA PHE A 428 -2.16 12.20 -26.71
C PHE A 428 -1.06 12.50 -25.69
N VAL A 429 -0.85 11.60 -24.74
CA VAL A 429 0.15 11.75 -23.68
C VAL A 429 1.23 10.69 -23.84
N LEU A 430 2.46 11.11 -24.17
CA LEU A 430 3.64 10.25 -24.21
C LEU A 430 4.32 10.20 -22.85
N ILE A 431 4.52 8.99 -22.34
CA ILE A 431 5.36 8.75 -21.18
C ILE A 431 6.82 8.81 -21.63
N SER A 432 7.56 9.78 -21.11
CA SER A 432 8.99 9.99 -21.36
C SER A 432 9.83 9.80 -20.08
N THR A 433 11.11 10.13 -20.13
CA THR A 433 12.08 9.84 -19.08
C THR A 433 13.13 10.95 -18.97
N ASP A 434 13.68 11.14 -17.77
CA ASP A 434 14.89 11.93 -17.53
C ASP A 434 16.07 11.57 -18.46
N LYS A 435 16.15 10.33 -18.95
CA LYS A 435 17.23 9.87 -19.85
C LYS A 435 17.15 10.48 -21.24
N ALA A 436 16.03 11.12 -21.60
CA ALA A 436 15.89 11.91 -22.83
C ALA A 436 16.57 13.29 -22.72
N VAL A 437 16.94 13.72 -21.51
CA VAL A 437 17.65 14.98 -21.24
C VAL A 437 19.15 14.77 -21.51
N ARG A 438 19.71 15.49 -22.50
CA ARG A 438 21.11 15.37 -22.96
C ARG A 438 21.57 13.91 -23.02
N PRO A 439 20.94 13.07 -23.85
CA PRO A 439 21.10 11.63 -23.75
C PRO A 439 22.57 11.23 -23.99
N THR A 440 23.03 10.19 -23.30
CA THR A 440 24.36 9.57 -23.51
C THR A 440 24.25 8.12 -23.98
N ASN A 441 23.02 7.66 -24.19
CA ASN A 441 22.67 6.30 -24.61
C ASN A 441 21.57 6.31 -25.67
N VAL A 442 21.50 5.24 -26.46
CA VAL A 442 20.53 4.99 -27.53
C VAL A 442 19.11 5.00 -26.98
N MET A 443 18.88 4.39 -25.80
CA MET A 443 17.55 4.37 -25.18
C MET A 443 17.02 5.78 -24.92
N GLY A 444 17.80 6.63 -24.27
CA GLY A 444 17.48 8.03 -24.03
C GLY A 444 17.31 8.82 -25.32
N SER A 445 18.18 8.57 -26.31
CA SER A 445 18.13 9.26 -27.61
C SER A 445 16.88 8.92 -28.40
N THR A 446 16.47 7.66 -28.41
CA THR A 446 15.23 7.24 -29.08
C THR A 446 14.01 7.81 -28.39
N LYS A 447 14.01 7.92 -27.05
CA LYS A 447 12.95 8.64 -26.33
C LYS A 447 12.93 10.13 -26.63
N ARG A 448 14.09 10.79 -26.72
CA ARG A 448 14.17 12.20 -27.12
C ARG A 448 13.66 12.42 -28.55
N LEU A 449 14.03 11.54 -29.49
CA LEU A 449 13.54 11.59 -30.87
C LEU A 449 12.02 11.34 -30.97
N ALA A 450 11.47 10.49 -30.09
CA ALA A 450 10.03 10.29 -29.97
C ALA A 450 9.33 11.57 -29.50
N GLU A 451 9.89 12.31 -28.53
CA GLU A 451 9.36 13.63 -28.14
C GLU A 451 9.42 14.62 -29.31
N MET A 452 10.56 14.70 -30.02
CA MET A 452 10.71 15.59 -31.17
C MET A 452 9.71 15.29 -32.28
N THR A 453 9.37 14.01 -32.50
CA THR A 453 8.30 13.59 -33.43
C THR A 453 6.96 14.21 -33.07
N LEU A 454 6.58 14.15 -31.80
CA LEU A 454 5.33 14.73 -31.32
C LEU A 454 5.36 16.27 -31.38
N GLN A 455 6.49 16.89 -31.01
CA GLN A 455 6.67 18.33 -31.10
C GLN A 455 6.54 18.83 -32.54
N ALA A 456 7.18 18.13 -33.49
CA ALA A 456 7.12 18.46 -34.90
C ALA A 456 5.68 18.35 -35.44
N LEU A 457 4.99 17.23 -35.19
CA LEU A 457 3.59 17.04 -35.61
C LEU A 457 2.65 18.08 -34.97
N SER A 458 2.84 18.41 -33.68
CA SER A 458 2.00 19.37 -32.98
C SER A 458 2.06 20.78 -33.55
N ARG A 459 3.11 21.13 -34.31
CA ARG A 459 3.26 22.44 -34.94
C ARG A 459 2.64 22.52 -36.32
N GLU A 460 2.34 21.38 -36.94
CA GLU A 460 1.72 21.29 -38.24
C GLU A 460 0.19 21.28 -38.12
N LEU A 461 -0.48 22.25 -38.75
CA LEU A 461 -1.95 22.30 -38.78
C LEU A 461 -2.55 21.22 -39.66
N ALA A 462 -1.87 20.85 -40.75
CA ALA A 462 -2.34 19.86 -41.70
C ALA A 462 -1.18 19.03 -42.30
N PRO A 463 -0.46 18.23 -41.48
CA PRO A 463 0.69 17.47 -41.95
C PRO A 463 0.30 16.43 -43.01
N VAL A 464 1.20 16.21 -43.97
CA VAL A 464 1.25 14.96 -44.74
C VAL A 464 1.95 13.93 -43.88
N LEU A 465 1.32 12.77 -43.69
CA LEU A 465 1.83 11.73 -42.83
C LEU A 465 3.09 11.08 -43.40
N PHE A 466 3.95 10.61 -42.52
CA PHE A 466 5.11 9.82 -42.85
C PHE A 466 4.70 8.53 -43.56
N ALA A 467 5.41 8.23 -44.65
CA ALA A 467 5.13 7.12 -45.57
C ALA A 467 3.78 7.19 -46.32
N ASP A 468 3.07 8.34 -46.31
CA ASP A 468 1.90 8.53 -47.17
C ASP A 468 2.32 8.85 -48.61
N GLN A 469 2.09 7.90 -49.52
CA GLN A 469 2.37 8.09 -50.95
C GLN A 469 1.32 8.95 -51.65
N GLY A 470 0.14 9.12 -51.06
CA GLY A 470 -0.93 9.95 -51.62
C GLY A 470 -0.69 11.44 -51.46
N ASN A 471 0.28 11.83 -50.63
CA ASN A 471 0.61 13.21 -50.29
C ASN A 471 -0.61 14.00 -49.79
N VAL A 472 -1.47 13.35 -48.99
CA VAL A 472 -2.74 13.91 -48.53
C VAL A 472 -2.55 14.53 -47.16
N SER A 473 -2.74 15.85 -47.07
CA SER A 473 -2.72 16.57 -45.79
C SER A 473 -3.90 16.18 -44.89
N GLN A 474 -3.63 15.95 -43.61
CA GLN A 474 -4.62 15.61 -42.60
C GLN A 474 -4.68 16.70 -41.53
N VAL A 475 -5.87 17.24 -41.25
CA VAL A 475 -6.02 18.29 -40.23
C VAL A 475 -5.64 17.73 -38.85
N ASN A 476 -4.66 18.35 -38.21
CA ASN A 476 -4.24 17.98 -36.87
C ASN A 476 -5.12 18.67 -35.82
N LYS A 477 -5.83 17.86 -35.03
CA LYS A 477 -6.60 18.31 -33.86
C LYS A 477 -6.07 17.71 -32.54
N THR A 478 -5.05 16.87 -32.63
CA THR A 478 -4.54 16.12 -31.49
C THR A 478 -3.57 16.97 -30.68
N ARG A 479 -3.84 17.11 -29.38
CA ARG A 479 -2.93 17.75 -28.43
C ARG A 479 -1.89 16.74 -27.97
N PHE A 480 -0.67 16.84 -28.51
CA PHE A 480 0.45 16.02 -28.09
C PHE A 480 1.11 16.59 -26.83
N THR A 481 1.29 15.76 -25.82
CA THR A 481 1.91 16.13 -24.54
C THR A 481 2.96 15.08 -24.18
N MET A 482 4.12 15.50 -23.70
CA MET A 482 5.18 14.61 -23.23
C MET A 482 5.40 14.84 -21.74
N VAL A 483 5.54 13.76 -20.96
CA VAL A 483 5.78 13.87 -19.51
C VAL A 483 7.06 13.12 -19.15
N ARG A 484 8.08 13.86 -18.70
CA ARG A 484 9.37 13.34 -18.22
C ARG A 484 9.35 13.16 -16.71
N PHE A 485 9.84 12.02 -16.26
CA PHE A 485 10.13 11.76 -14.86
C PHE A 485 11.31 10.81 -14.72
N GLY A 486 11.85 10.72 -13.50
CA GLY A 486 12.98 9.86 -13.19
C GLY A 486 12.59 8.41 -12.94
N ASN A 487 13.36 7.72 -12.10
CA ASN A 487 13.08 6.32 -11.82
C ASN A 487 11.80 6.18 -10.98
N VAL A 488 11.06 5.11 -11.23
CA VAL A 488 9.93 4.71 -10.40
C VAL A 488 10.27 3.48 -9.56
N LEU A 489 9.88 3.52 -8.29
CA LEU A 489 10.14 2.49 -7.30
C LEU A 489 9.49 1.16 -7.68
N GLY A 490 10.20 0.06 -7.49
CA GLY A 490 9.67 -1.30 -7.69
C GLY A 490 9.36 -1.67 -9.15
N SER A 491 9.72 -0.84 -10.14
CA SER A 491 9.44 -1.17 -11.54
C SER A 491 10.22 -2.40 -12.02
N SER A 492 9.66 -3.10 -13.01
CA SER A 492 10.25 -4.34 -13.56
C SER A 492 11.69 -4.11 -14.02
N GLY A 493 12.59 -4.99 -13.59
CA GLY A 493 14.01 -4.95 -13.94
C GLY A 493 14.82 -3.82 -13.30
N SER A 494 14.31 -3.14 -12.27
CA SER A 494 15.04 -2.07 -11.57
C SER A 494 16.04 -2.61 -10.53
N VAL A 495 16.85 -1.71 -9.97
CA VAL A 495 17.91 -2.03 -8.99
C VAL A 495 17.36 -2.58 -7.66
N ILE A 496 16.16 -2.13 -7.29
CA ILE A 496 15.52 -2.49 -6.01
C ILE A 496 15.17 -3.98 -5.94
N PRO A 497 14.41 -4.56 -6.90
CA PRO A 497 14.15 -6.00 -6.90
C PRO A 497 15.44 -6.84 -6.98
N LEU A 498 16.46 -6.33 -7.67
CA LEU A 498 17.77 -6.96 -7.73
C LEU A 498 18.43 -7.01 -6.34
N PHE A 499 18.41 -5.91 -5.59
CA PHE A 499 18.95 -5.87 -4.23
C PHE A 499 18.23 -6.83 -3.29
N TYR A 500 16.89 -6.88 -3.29
CA TYR A 500 16.17 -7.87 -2.49
C TYR A 500 16.56 -9.31 -2.86
N LYS A 501 16.70 -9.61 -4.16
CA LYS A 501 17.15 -10.93 -4.61
C LYS A 501 18.58 -11.25 -4.12
N GLN A 502 19.50 -10.29 -4.24
CA GLN A 502 20.89 -10.44 -3.81
C GLN A 502 20.99 -10.61 -2.29
N ILE A 503 20.25 -9.82 -1.50
CA ILE A 503 20.20 -9.96 -0.04
C ILE A 503 19.71 -11.36 0.35
N ARG A 504 18.61 -11.83 -0.26
CA ARG A 504 18.06 -13.16 0.01
C ARG A 504 18.99 -14.29 -0.40
N SER A 505 19.88 -14.07 -1.37
CA SER A 505 20.91 -15.04 -1.79
C SER A 505 22.20 -14.96 -0.98
N GLY A 506 22.30 -14.08 0.03
CA GLY A 506 23.50 -13.90 0.86
C GLY A 506 24.55 -12.92 0.30
N GLY A 507 24.19 -12.15 -0.73
CA GLY A 507 25.06 -11.17 -1.37
C GLY A 507 26.13 -11.77 -2.32
N PRO A 508 27.11 -10.97 -2.76
CA PRO A 508 27.24 -9.53 -2.53
C PRO A 508 26.17 -8.71 -3.25
N LEU A 509 25.92 -7.49 -2.78
CA LEU A 509 25.14 -6.50 -3.53
C LEU A 509 26.02 -5.84 -4.58
N THR A 510 25.49 -5.67 -5.79
CA THR A 510 26.24 -5.05 -6.90
C THR A 510 25.76 -3.62 -7.14
N VAL A 511 26.60 -2.64 -6.80
CA VAL A 511 26.37 -1.22 -7.12
C VAL A 511 27.27 -0.86 -8.30
N THR A 512 26.79 -0.11 -9.28
CA THR A 512 27.59 0.20 -10.48
C THR A 512 28.75 1.15 -10.16
N HIS A 513 28.50 2.20 -9.38
CA HIS A 513 29.54 3.17 -9.00
C HIS A 513 29.24 3.80 -7.63
N PRO A 514 30.26 4.10 -6.79
CA PRO A 514 30.06 4.65 -5.44
C PRO A 514 29.31 5.98 -5.42
N ASN A 515 29.51 6.82 -6.43
CA ASN A 515 28.90 8.15 -6.52
C ASN A 515 27.58 8.18 -7.32
N ILE A 516 27.04 7.03 -7.74
CA ILE A 516 25.85 7.04 -8.60
C ILE A 516 24.60 7.46 -7.83
N THR A 517 23.85 8.40 -8.38
CA THR A 517 22.58 8.87 -7.80
C THR A 517 21.43 8.72 -8.77
N ARG A 518 20.22 8.47 -8.24
CA ARG A 518 18.99 8.45 -9.02
C ARG A 518 17.86 9.19 -8.29
N TYR A 519 16.97 9.77 -9.08
CA TYR A 519 15.71 10.32 -8.60
C TYR A 519 14.65 9.24 -8.53
N PHE A 520 13.79 9.29 -7.51
CA PHE A 520 12.77 8.27 -7.30
C PHE A 520 11.40 8.88 -6.98
N MET A 521 10.37 8.20 -7.47
CA MET A 521 8.97 8.46 -7.18
C MET A 521 8.22 7.13 -7.11
N THR A 522 7.07 7.09 -6.46
CA THR A 522 6.23 5.88 -6.48
C THR A 522 5.50 5.73 -7.82
N ILE A 523 5.19 4.50 -8.22
CA ILE A 523 4.44 4.22 -9.45
C ILE A 523 3.06 4.91 -9.45
N PRO A 524 2.23 4.82 -8.38
CA PRO A 524 0.93 5.51 -8.33
C PRO A 524 1.05 7.03 -8.46
N GLU A 525 2.01 7.63 -7.77
CA GLU A 525 2.26 9.08 -7.82
C GLU A 525 2.68 9.53 -9.23
N ALA A 526 3.59 8.80 -9.89
CA ALA A 526 4.00 9.10 -11.25
C ALA A 526 2.82 9.02 -12.23
N ALA A 527 1.99 7.97 -12.14
CA ALA A 527 0.82 7.80 -12.99
C ALA A 527 -0.21 8.93 -12.77
N GLN A 528 -0.48 9.31 -11.52
CA GLN A 528 -1.38 10.43 -11.20
C GLN A 528 -0.86 11.75 -11.75
N LEU A 529 0.44 12.04 -11.60
CA LEU A 529 1.03 13.26 -12.14
C LEU A 529 1.05 13.27 -13.68
N VAL A 530 1.24 12.11 -14.33
CA VAL A 530 1.14 11.97 -15.80
C VAL A 530 -0.26 12.30 -16.30
N ILE A 531 -1.30 11.78 -15.64
CA ILE A 531 -2.71 12.09 -15.99
C ILE A 531 -2.95 13.60 -15.86
N GLN A 532 -2.57 14.18 -14.72
CA GLN A 532 -2.75 15.61 -14.46
C GLN A 532 -1.97 16.49 -15.45
N ALA A 533 -0.74 16.11 -15.81
CA ALA A 533 0.05 16.81 -16.83
C ALA A 533 -0.63 16.73 -18.21
N GLY A 534 -1.13 15.56 -18.60
CA GLY A 534 -1.88 15.36 -19.83
C GLY A 534 -3.10 16.28 -19.94
N SER A 535 -3.83 16.46 -18.84
CA SER A 535 -4.99 17.35 -18.77
C SER A 535 -4.66 18.85 -18.75
N MET A 536 -3.38 19.22 -18.61
CA MET A 536 -2.91 20.61 -18.73
C MET A 536 -2.33 20.94 -20.11
N GLY A 537 -2.07 19.94 -20.95
CA GLY A 537 -1.45 20.11 -22.25
C GLY A 537 -2.24 21.02 -23.20
N GLN A 538 -1.52 21.91 -23.87
CA GLN A 538 -1.98 22.80 -24.94
C GLN A 538 -1.53 22.29 -26.32
N GLY A 539 -0.49 21.46 -26.38
CA GLY A 539 0.04 20.84 -27.59
C GLY A 539 1.52 21.16 -27.79
N GLY A 540 2.33 20.11 -27.92
CA GLY A 540 3.79 20.18 -28.04
C GLY A 540 4.51 20.39 -26.71
N ASP A 541 3.79 20.39 -25.59
CA ASP A 541 4.32 20.64 -24.25
C ASP A 541 5.18 19.49 -23.75
N VAL A 542 6.31 19.82 -23.15
CA VAL A 542 7.17 18.89 -22.42
C VAL A 542 7.05 19.20 -20.93
N PHE A 543 6.30 18.39 -20.20
CA PHE A 543 6.21 18.48 -18.76
C PHE A 543 7.33 17.69 -18.08
N VAL A 544 7.81 18.20 -16.94
CA VAL A 544 8.81 17.57 -16.10
C VAL A 544 8.25 17.49 -14.69
N LEU A 545 8.22 16.28 -14.13
CA LEU A 545 7.78 16.08 -12.75
C LEU A 545 8.90 16.48 -11.80
N ASP A 546 8.56 17.22 -10.74
CA ASP A 546 9.48 17.39 -9.62
C ASP A 546 9.74 16.02 -9.00
N MET A 547 11.01 15.63 -8.88
CA MET A 547 11.41 14.33 -8.33
C MET A 547 12.03 14.42 -6.91
N GLY A 548 12.07 15.62 -6.31
CA GLY A 548 12.71 15.85 -5.02
C GLY A 548 14.22 15.65 -5.07
N ALA A 549 14.82 15.31 -3.93
CA ALA A 549 16.25 15.12 -3.83
C ALA A 549 16.72 13.80 -4.45
N PRO A 550 17.88 13.78 -5.15
CA PRO A 550 18.47 12.55 -5.66
C PRO A 550 18.97 11.67 -4.52
N VAL A 551 18.96 10.35 -4.73
CA VAL A 551 19.35 9.34 -3.74
C VAL A 551 20.60 8.62 -4.22
N LYS A 552 21.62 8.50 -3.37
CA LYS A 552 22.80 7.68 -3.66
C LYS A 552 22.43 6.20 -3.58
N ILE A 553 22.78 5.44 -4.61
CA ILE A 553 22.42 4.02 -4.68
C ILE A 553 23.18 3.19 -3.64
N VAL A 554 24.41 3.59 -3.28
CA VAL A 554 25.17 2.94 -2.20
C VAL A 554 24.48 3.09 -0.84
N GLU A 555 24.01 4.30 -0.49
CA GLU A 555 23.29 4.55 0.76
C GLU A 555 21.96 3.78 0.80
N LEU A 556 21.27 3.66 -0.33
CA LEU A 556 20.07 2.83 -0.45
C LEU A 556 20.40 1.35 -0.21
N ALA A 557 21.49 0.84 -0.79
CA ALA A 557 21.94 -0.54 -0.59
C ALA A 557 22.27 -0.83 0.89
N GLU A 558 23.00 0.06 1.55
CA GLU A 558 23.35 -0.05 2.98
C GLU A 558 22.09 -0.13 3.84
N LYS A 559 21.13 0.78 3.63
CA LYS A 559 19.84 0.79 4.34
C LYS A 559 19.05 -0.49 4.15
N MET A 560 19.01 -1.01 2.92
CA MET A 560 18.31 -2.26 2.62
C MET A 560 18.97 -3.45 3.33
N ILE A 561 20.30 -3.49 3.42
CA ILE A 561 21.03 -4.54 4.16
C ILE A 561 20.70 -4.45 5.65
N HIS A 562 20.81 -3.25 6.25
CA HIS A 562 20.54 -3.02 7.67
C HIS A 562 19.11 -3.37 8.08
N LEU A 563 18.12 -2.91 7.31
CA LEU A 563 16.72 -3.22 7.58
C LEU A 563 16.36 -4.68 7.30
N SER A 564 17.21 -5.40 6.56
CA SER A 564 17.11 -6.84 6.44
C SER A 564 17.66 -7.58 7.68
N GLY A 565 18.09 -6.86 8.72
CA GLY A 565 18.70 -7.42 9.93
C GLY A 565 20.14 -7.89 9.73
N LEU A 566 20.78 -7.47 8.63
CA LEU A 566 22.12 -7.86 8.24
C LEU A 566 23.08 -6.68 8.34
N SER A 567 24.37 -6.97 8.45
CA SER A 567 25.43 -5.98 8.55
C SER A 567 26.22 -5.87 7.24
N VAL A 568 26.62 -4.64 6.91
CA VAL A 568 27.47 -4.39 5.75
C VAL A 568 28.90 -4.85 6.05
N ARG A 569 29.44 -5.71 5.20
CA ARG A 569 30.85 -6.14 5.22
C ARG A 569 31.72 -5.05 4.58
N SER A 570 32.57 -4.44 5.39
CA SER A 570 33.45 -3.34 5.01
C SER A 570 34.82 -3.46 5.67
N GLU A 571 35.78 -2.60 5.34
CA GLU A 571 37.08 -2.57 6.04
C GLU A 571 36.93 -2.35 7.55
N ARG A 572 35.90 -1.59 7.97
CA ARG A 572 35.60 -1.33 9.40
C ARG A 572 34.85 -2.49 10.06
N ASN A 573 34.15 -3.30 9.27
CA ASN A 573 33.41 -4.49 9.73
C ASN A 573 33.70 -5.67 8.82
N PRO A 574 34.90 -6.29 8.93
CA PRO A 574 35.31 -7.38 8.04
C PRO A 574 34.47 -8.65 8.22
N HIS A 575 33.83 -8.80 9.39
CA HIS A 575 32.93 -9.91 9.72
C HIS A 575 31.46 -9.64 9.38
N GLY A 576 31.17 -8.57 8.62
CA GLY A 576 29.81 -8.28 8.19
C GLY A 576 29.23 -9.33 7.26
N ASP A 577 27.90 -9.37 7.17
CA ASP A 577 27.15 -10.42 6.47
C ASP A 577 27.21 -10.24 4.94
N ILE A 578 26.97 -9.02 4.44
CA ILE A 578 26.85 -8.73 3.00
C ILE A 578 27.86 -7.67 2.59
N ALA A 579 28.70 -7.98 1.58
CA ALA A 579 29.53 -6.98 0.93
C ALA A 579 28.79 -6.21 -0.15
N ILE A 580 29.17 -4.95 -0.34
CA ILE A 580 28.83 -4.15 -1.52
C ILE A 580 30.02 -4.17 -2.46
N VAL A 581 29.80 -4.64 -3.69
CA VAL A 581 30.83 -4.71 -4.74
C VAL A 581 30.50 -3.71 -5.83
N PHE A 582 31.49 -2.93 -6.24
CA PHE A 582 31.37 -2.00 -7.35
C PHE A 582 31.64 -2.70 -8.68
N SER A 583 30.61 -2.82 -9.52
CA SER A 583 30.69 -3.53 -10.81
C SER A 583 31.21 -2.67 -11.97
N GLY A 584 31.37 -1.36 -11.76
CA GLY A 584 31.62 -0.39 -12.82
C GLY A 584 30.32 0.10 -13.48
N LEU A 585 30.41 1.26 -14.14
CA LEU A 585 29.33 1.80 -14.96
C LEU A 585 29.12 0.92 -16.19
N ARG A 586 27.86 0.70 -16.54
CA ARG A 586 27.49 -0.05 -17.75
C ARG A 586 27.52 0.86 -18.98
N PRO A 587 27.60 0.31 -20.20
CA PRO A 587 27.55 1.10 -21.43
C PRO A 587 26.34 2.06 -21.44
N GLY A 588 26.61 3.33 -21.73
CA GLY A 588 25.59 4.39 -21.80
C GLY A 588 24.98 4.83 -20.46
N GLU A 589 25.45 4.30 -19.32
CA GLU A 589 24.91 4.64 -18.00
C GLU A 589 25.53 5.91 -17.43
N LYS A 590 24.69 6.90 -17.09
CA LYS A 590 25.14 8.14 -16.47
C LYS A 590 25.44 7.97 -14.97
N LEU A 591 26.43 8.69 -14.48
CA LEU A 591 26.69 8.80 -13.04
C LEU A 591 25.57 9.61 -12.34
N TYR A 592 25.17 10.72 -12.95
CA TYR A 592 24.10 11.60 -12.48
C TYR A 592 23.07 11.77 -13.58
N GLU A 593 21.80 11.53 -13.26
CA GLU A 593 20.71 11.88 -14.16
C GLU A 593 20.37 13.36 -13.98
N GLU A 594 19.86 13.97 -15.04
CA GLU A 594 19.47 15.36 -15.07
C GLU A 594 17.98 15.43 -15.38
N LEU A 595 17.22 16.20 -14.62
CA LEU A 595 15.78 16.36 -14.88
C LEU A 595 15.51 17.43 -15.93
N LEU A 596 16.44 18.39 -16.11
CA LEU A 596 16.22 19.63 -16.84
C LEU A 596 17.45 20.04 -17.67
N ILE A 597 17.20 20.69 -18.82
CA ILE A 597 18.23 21.34 -19.65
C ILE A 597 18.23 22.84 -19.36
N GLY A 598 19.21 23.33 -18.58
CA GLY A 598 19.40 24.77 -18.33
C GLY A 598 18.24 25.42 -17.57
N ASP A 599 18.05 26.73 -17.77
CA ASP A 599 17.06 27.56 -17.06
C ASP A 599 15.69 27.66 -17.78
N ASN A 600 15.45 26.84 -18.83
CA ASN A 600 14.26 26.91 -19.69
C ASN A 600 13.03 26.23 -19.08
N VAL A 601 12.74 26.51 -17.81
CA VAL A 601 11.70 25.84 -17.04
C VAL A 601 10.74 26.88 -16.47
N ALA A 602 9.45 26.64 -16.66
CA ALA A 602 8.41 27.46 -16.07
C ALA A 602 7.51 26.63 -15.15
N ALA A 603 7.07 27.25 -14.05
CA ALA A 603 6.09 26.67 -13.16
C ALA A 603 4.73 26.53 -13.86
N THR A 604 3.98 25.49 -13.52
CA THR A 604 2.58 25.35 -13.96
C THR A 604 1.64 25.68 -12.79
N ARG A 605 0.32 25.55 -13.01
CA ARG A 605 -0.65 25.64 -11.90
C ARG A 605 -0.50 24.51 -10.87
N HIS A 606 0.18 23.42 -11.23
CA HIS A 606 0.40 22.29 -10.33
C HIS A 606 1.84 22.33 -9.79
N PRO A 607 2.04 22.30 -8.45
CA PRO A 607 3.36 22.54 -7.84
C PRO A 607 4.42 21.49 -8.22
N MET A 608 3.98 20.25 -8.51
CA MET A 608 4.88 19.14 -8.88
C MET A 608 5.12 18.98 -10.38
N ILE A 609 4.53 19.84 -11.20
CA ILE A 609 4.59 19.72 -12.65
C ILE A 609 5.16 21.03 -13.19
N MET A 610 6.30 20.95 -13.84
CA MET A 610 6.95 22.07 -14.52
C MET A 610 6.84 21.87 -16.03
N THR A 611 6.93 22.94 -16.81
CA THR A 611 7.05 22.86 -18.27
C THR A 611 8.46 23.21 -18.71
N ALA A 612 8.98 22.52 -19.72
CA ALA A 612 10.29 22.71 -20.31
C ALA A 612 10.18 23.13 -21.77
N THR A 613 10.96 24.13 -22.16
CA THR A 613 11.11 24.52 -23.58
C THR A 613 12.29 23.80 -24.19
N GLU A 614 12.03 23.07 -25.27
CA GLU A 614 12.95 22.10 -25.84
C GLU A 614 13.03 22.28 -27.36
N ASP A 615 14.24 22.18 -27.92
CA ASP A 615 14.46 22.27 -29.36
C ASP A 615 13.79 21.09 -30.09
N TYR A 616 13.29 21.34 -31.29
CA TYR A 616 12.71 20.35 -32.18
C TYR A 616 12.98 20.70 -33.64
N LEU A 617 12.80 19.72 -34.53
CA LEU A 617 12.93 19.90 -35.98
C LEU A 617 11.54 20.11 -36.60
N SER A 618 11.46 20.91 -37.67
CA SER A 618 10.25 20.99 -38.50
C SER A 618 9.89 19.62 -39.06
N TRP A 619 8.60 19.37 -39.29
CA TRP A 619 8.12 18.05 -39.72
C TRP A 619 8.78 17.53 -41.00
N ASP A 620 8.95 18.37 -42.02
CA ASP A 620 9.58 17.96 -43.28
C ASP A 620 11.04 17.50 -43.11
N VAL A 621 11.85 18.30 -42.41
CA VAL A 621 13.25 17.94 -42.09
C VAL A 621 13.30 16.65 -41.25
N LEU A 622 12.37 16.48 -40.31
CA LEU A 622 12.32 15.29 -39.49
C LEU A 622 11.97 14.04 -40.31
N LYS A 623 11.03 14.11 -41.25
CA LYS A 623 10.70 13.00 -42.16
C LYS A 623 11.93 12.52 -42.92
N ASP A 624 12.75 13.43 -43.45
CA ASP A 624 13.97 13.07 -44.17
C ASP A 624 14.98 12.35 -43.27
N ARG A 625 15.12 12.80 -42.02
CA ARG A 625 15.99 12.14 -41.02
C ARG A 625 15.46 10.76 -40.63
N LEU A 626 14.15 10.60 -40.47
CA LEU A 626 13.53 9.32 -40.17
C LEU A 626 13.68 8.32 -41.33
N ASN A 627 13.54 8.76 -42.59
CA ASN A 627 13.79 7.94 -43.77
C ASN A 627 15.25 7.47 -43.84
N ALA A 628 16.21 8.38 -43.62
CA ALA A 628 17.62 8.04 -43.57
C ALA A 628 17.93 7.02 -42.45
N LEU A 629 17.28 7.17 -41.29
CA LEU A 629 17.43 6.26 -40.16
C LEU A 629 16.86 4.86 -40.47
N LEU A 630 15.69 4.79 -41.11
CA LEU A 630 15.09 3.53 -41.55
C LEU A 630 15.94 2.83 -42.62
N SER A 631 16.52 3.57 -43.56
CA SER A 631 17.46 3.01 -44.56
C SER A 631 18.68 2.42 -43.87
N ALA A 632 19.31 3.16 -42.95
CA ALA A 632 20.48 2.69 -42.21
C ALA A 632 20.16 1.44 -41.36
N ILE A 633 18.95 1.33 -40.82
CA ILE A 633 18.47 0.12 -40.13
C ILE A 633 18.30 -1.05 -41.10
N ALA A 634 17.70 -0.83 -42.28
CA ALA A 634 17.52 -1.87 -43.28
C ALA A 634 18.85 -2.43 -43.80
N ASP A 635 19.89 -1.58 -43.84
CA ASP A 635 21.24 -1.94 -44.27
C ASP A 635 22.11 -2.47 -43.11
N ASP A 636 21.57 -2.57 -41.88
CA ASP A 636 22.32 -2.90 -40.65
C ASP A 636 23.57 -2.00 -40.43
N ASP A 637 23.51 -0.74 -40.85
CA ASP A 637 24.61 0.24 -40.72
C ASP A 637 24.55 0.97 -39.37
N TYR A 638 25.01 0.29 -38.32
CA TYR A 638 25.02 0.80 -36.95
C TYR A 638 25.85 2.08 -36.76
N ASP A 639 26.95 2.24 -37.50
CA ASP A 639 27.76 3.45 -37.48
C ASP A 639 26.95 4.64 -38.02
N ARG A 640 26.24 4.44 -39.15
CA ARG A 640 25.35 5.45 -39.71
C ARG A 640 24.15 5.76 -38.82
N ILE A 641 23.54 4.75 -38.18
CA ILE A 641 22.46 4.96 -37.20
C ILE A 641 22.94 5.87 -36.07
N ARG A 642 24.09 5.57 -35.47
CA ARG A 642 24.65 6.38 -34.37
C ARG A 642 24.99 7.78 -34.84
N GLN A 643 25.54 7.94 -36.04
CA GLN A 643 25.80 9.25 -36.63
C GLN A 643 24.52 10.06 -36.83
N LEU A 644 23.48 9.46 -37.42
CA LEU A 644 22.18 10.12 -37.65
C LEU A 644 21.53 10.54 -36.33
N LEU A 645 21.60 9.69 -35.29
CA LEU A 645 21.13 10.06 -33.96
C LEU A 645 21.88 11.28 -33.41
N ARG A 646 23.21 11.36 -33.60
CA ARG A 646 24.03 12.51 -33.15
C ARG A 646 23.70 13.79 -33.90
N GLU A 647 23.43 13.68 -35.20
CA GLU A 647 23.06 14.83 -36.04
C GLU A 647 21.63 15.33 -35.77
N THR A 648 20.74 14.44 -35.34
CA THR A 648 19.30 14.73 -35.21
C THR A 648 18.91 15.08 -33.77
N VAL A 649 19.40 14.34 -32.78
CA VAL A 649 18.97 14.46 -31.39
C VAL A 649 19.82 15.49 -30.67
N SER A 650 19.22 16.63 -30.32
CA SER A 650 19.90 17.70 -29.59
C SER A 650 20.48 17.19 -28.26
N GLY A 651 21.77 17.47 -28.04
CA GLY A 651 22.49 17.09 -26.82
C GLY A 651 22.86 15.60 -26.73
N TYR A 652 22.68 14.79 -27.79
CA TYR A 652 23.14 13.40 -27.77
C TYR A 652 24.66 13.30 -27.85
N ALA A 653 25.28 12.85 -26.75
CA ALA A 653 26.71 12.64 -26.63
C ALA A 653 26.98 11.19 -26.18
N PRO A 654 26.97 10.21 -27.11
CA PRO A 654 27.18 8.83 -26.74
C PRO A 654 28.62 8.56 -26.31
N GLU A 655 28.79 7.94 -25.15
CA GLU A 655 30.09 7.54 -24.61
C GLU A 655 30.46 6.11 -25.07
N GLY A 656 31.74 5.89 -25.39
CA GLY A 656 32.27 4.56 -25.75
C GLY A 656 32.00 4.11 -27.19
N ASP A 657 32.35 2.87 -27.51
CA ASP A 657 32.14 2.25 -28.83
C ASP A 657 30.70 1.71 -28.98
N ILE A 658 30.30 1.39 -30.21
CA ILE A 658 29.03 0.70 -30.46
C ILE A 658 29.14 -0.72 -29.92
N VAL A 659 28.26 -1.08 -28.98
CA VAL A 659 28.25 -2.39 -28.32
C VAL A 659 27.15 -3.33 -28.81
N ASP A 660 26.48 -3.01 -29.92
CA ASP A 660 25.49 -3.89 -30.53
C ASP A 660 26.11 -5.27 -30.88
N TRP A 661 25.40 -6.35 -30.54
CA TRP A 661 25.96 -7.71 -30.68
C TRP A 661 26.30 -8.07 -32.13
N ILE A 662 25.45 -7.70 -33.07
CA ILE A 662 25.66 -8.00 -34.50
C ILE A 662 26.82 -7.16 -35.03
N HIS A 663 26.86 -5.88 -34.65
CA HIS A 663 27.93 -4.97 -35.02
C HIS A 663 29.30 -5.44 -34.52
N MET A 664 29.39 -5.80 -33.24
CA MET A 664 30.62 -6.31 -32.62
C MET A 664 31.11 -7.59 -33.32
N GLN A 665 30.20 -8.53 -33.60
CA GLN A 665 30.56 -9.78 -34.25
C GLN A 665 31.07 -9.56 -35.69
N ARG A 666 30.44 -8.66 -36.46
CA ARG A 666 30.89 -8.30 -37.82
C ARG A 666 32.25 -7.60 -37.81
N ARG A 667 32.54 -6.75 -36.81
CA ARG A 667 33.88 -6.14 -36.69
C ARG A 667 34.97 -7.16 -36.34
N HIS A 668 34.63 -8.20 -35.59
CA HIS A 668 35.57 -9.27 -35.28
C HIS A 668 35.81 -10.24 -36.45
N ASN A 669 34.78 -10.47 -37.28
CA ASN A 669 34.85 -11.31 -38.49
C ASN A 669 34.38 -10.50 -39.73
N PRO A 670 35.22 -9.60 -40.25
CA PRO A 670 34.85 -8.64 -41.30
C PRO A 670 34.51 -9.26 -42.66
#